data_AF-A0A934WSL0-F1
#
_entry.id   AF-A0A934WSL0-F1
#
_cell.length_a   1.000
_cell.length_b   1.000
_cell.length_c   1.000
_cell.angle_alpha   90.00
_cell.angle_beta   90.00
_cell.angle_gamma   90.00
#
_symmetry.space_group_name_H-M   'P 1'
#
loop_
_entity.id
_entity.type
_entity.pdbx_description
1 polymer ?
#
loop_
_entity_poly.entity_id
_entity_poly.type
_entity_poly.pdbx_seq_one_letter_code
_entity_poly.pdbx_strand_id
1 'polypeptide(L)'
;MFKCELFSIQKNKADAKAYTDTAAEISSALEVDGVELQYTTECAADAKKLSKAITEKLNASESDLFLFVNALDSTDNSSFRKLFYKTIENLEAGIPRDEAHKDLTPKLKVSSIGDLGNGYKGYCFSYSGKRFIALPCASLTGASLKDVIRGGIAGANDVFTKNAALYPVGIAFFDASGNEVDAELNQIDLSNDAAVPKKKQGFIQSFIPQKGDTKKQKIRKIVVLIAIAAFIAALIYVLEFYIFGPMRNNAVTSEIQTIAHNKNNEDGEGEGPEQDWDALKEINDEIVGWITIPDTKIDYPVLYHEGDDRYNQYYLKRTYKKESSEYGSIFIDYRSTEGEKSRNVIMHGHDMLDGSMFAGLLGYSPKGDLKGDLEFYQDHPIVKFNTPDGDAKYKIISVFKTSTRYEHGEFFNYMQGDFNSDAEFMNFVYNMRVRSFFDIPVTCNEGDQIITLSTCCYEFYQWRLVVVARKVRPGEDPNVDVSLASRSSDPLFPDVYYSRYGGTRPETETFKSANAKGQVDWYDGKGNLEGSEDLTATLASNPTEPPTEPPPTEKKGAPKPTEPPVITYYPVTYRNFDGSQYAAYNVKEGDPVPTPGGDPVMPEDDYYTYVFEGWDKDVSGVDFDHLNVGIDIYPKFTAVPK
;
A
#
# COMPACT_ATOMS: atom_id res chain seq x y z
N MET A 1 42.50 -11.62 -41.96
CA MET A 1 42.97 -10.55 -41.06
C MET A 1 41.82 -9.57 -40.90
N PHE A 2 41.32 -9.31 -39.69
CA PHE A 2 40.22 -8.36 -39.51
C PHE A 2 40.78 -6.93 -39.57
N LYS A 3 40.15 -6.06 -40.35
CA LYS A 3 40.48 -4.63 -40.35
C LYS A 3 39.83 -3.97 -39.14
N CYS A 4 40.63 -3.29 -38.33
CA CYS A 4 40.20 -2.67 -37.08
C CYS A 4 40.32 -1.15 -37.16
N GLU A 5 39.29 -0.46 -36.69
CA GLU A 5 39.31 0.98 -36.47
C GLU A 5 39.19 1.29 -34.97
N LEU A 6 40.11 2.10 -34.48
CA LEU A 6 40.21 2.44 -33.07
C LEU A 6 39.48 3.77 -32.81
N PHE A 7 38.48 3.74 -31.94
CA PHE A 7 37.73 4.92 -31.50
C PHE A 7 38.31 5.45 -30.19
N SER A 8 38.84 6.67 -30.24
CA SER A 8 39.34 7.42 -29.08
C SER A 8 38.27 8.39 -28.57
N ILE A 9 37.92 8.30 -27.29
CA ILE A 9 36.97 9.21 -26.66
C ILE A 9 37.75 10.25 -25.85
N GLN A 10 37.76 11.49 -26.31
CA GLN A 10 38.48 12.58 -25.66
C GLN A 10 37.55 13.33 -24.69
N LYS A 11 37.88 13.32 -23.40
CA LYS A 11 37.24 14.22 -22.42
C LYS A 11 38.02 15.53 -22.29
N ASN A 12 39.34 15.49 -22.40
CA ASN A 12 40.23 16.66 -22.35
C ASN A 12 41.48 16.52 -23.26
N LYS A 13 42.33 17.56 -23.30
CA LYS A 13 43.56 17.60 -24.12
C LYS A 13 44.68 16.65 -23.66
N ALA A 14 44.72 16.25 -22.39
CA ALA A 14 45.69 15.30 -21.87
C ALA A 14 45.35 13.86 -22.27
N ASP A 15 44.07 13.51 -22.32
CA ASP A 15 43.58 12.19 -22.76
C ASP A 15 43.95 11.93 -24.23
N ALA A 16 43.86 12.98 -25.07
CA ALA A 16 44.27 12.91 -26.47
C ALA A 16 45.77 12.56 -26.64
N LYS A 17 46.64 13.08 -25.76
CA LYS A 17 48.09 12.87 -25.82
C LYS A 17 48.49 11.47 -25.36
N ALA A 18 47.90 10.97 -24.27
CA ALA A 18 48.14 9.60 -23.77
C ALA A 18 47.68 8.52 -24.77
N TYR A 19 46.67 8.83 -25.59
CA TYR A 19 46.17 7.95 -26.63
C TYR A 19 47.14 7.80 -27.82
N THR A 20 47.77 8.90 -28.27
CA THR A 20 48.79 8.85 -29.33
C THR A 20 49.99 8.00 -28.92
N ASP A 21 50.38 8.06 -27.65
CA ASP A 21 51.52 7.31 -27.09
C ASP A 21 51.24 5.79 -26.97
N THR A 22 49.96 5.38 -26.89
CA THR A 22 49.54 3.97 -26.72
C THR A 22 49.12 3.29 -28.04
N ALA A 23 48.87 4.05 -29.11
CA ALA A 23 48.42 3.50 -30.39
C ALA A 23 49.39 2.46 -31.01
N ALA A 24 50.70 2.65 -30.84
CA ALA A 24 51.71 1.69 -31.32
C ALA A 24 51.67 0.36 -30.53
N GLU A 25 51.43 0.43 -29.22
CA GLU A 25 51.28 -0.75 -28.36
C GLU A 25 49.99 -1.51 -28.70
N ILE A 26 48.90 -0.78 -29.00
CA ILE A 26 47.64 -1.34 -29.48
C ILE A 26 47.82 -2.05 -30.82
N SER A 27 48.49 -1.42 -31.80
CA SER A 27 48.79 -2.04 -33.10
C SER A 27 49.56 -3.35 -32.93
N SER A 28 50.61 -3.34 -32.11
CA SER A 28 51.41 -4.54 -31.82
C SER A 28 50.61 -5.64 -31.10
N ALA A 29 49.65 -5.27 -30.24
CA ALA A 29 48.76 -6.24 -29.59
C ALA A 29 47.83 -6.93 -30.59
N LEU A 30 47.26 -6.15 -31.52
CA LEU A 30 46.30 -6.59 -32.54
C LEU A 30 46.93 -7.47 -33.63
N GLU A 31 48.14 -7.15 -34.08
CA GLU A 31 48.84 -7.89 -35.14
C GLU A 31 49.03 -9.37 -34.82
N VAL A 32 49.27 -9.70 -33.55
CA VAL A 32 49.47 -11.09 -33.11
C VAL A 32 48.19 -11.93 -33.23
N ASP A 33 47.02 -11.29 -33.15
CA ASP A 33 45.71 -11.96 -33.25
C ASP A 33 45.15 -11.90 -34.69
N GLY A 34 45.97 -11.51 -35.67
CA GLY A 34 45.54 -11.37 -37.06
C GLY A 34 44.54 -10.24 -37.27
N VAL A 35 44.65 -9.16 -36.47
CA VAL A 35 43.85 -7.95 -36.59
C VAL A 35 44.78 -6.80 -37.00
N GLU A 36 44.43 -6.10 -38.07
CA GLU A 36 45.22 -4.98 -38.60
C GLU A 36 44.56 -3.65 -38.22
N LEU A 37 45.28 -2.78 -37.52
CA LEU A 37 44.79 -1.44 -37.18
C LEU A 37 44.90 -0.52 -38.41
N GLN A 38 43.77 -0.12 -38.96
CA GLN A 38 43.70 0.66 -40.20
C GLN A 38 43.60 2.17 -39.94
N TYR A 39 42.73 2.57 -39.00
CA TYR A 39 42.41 3.97 -38.75
C TYR A 39 42.17 4.26 -37.26
N THR A 40 42.38 5.51 -36.91
CA THR A 40 42.06 6.09 -35.61
C THR A 40 40.98 7.15 -35.82
N THR A 41 39.89 7.06 -35.07
CA THR A 41 38.82 8.07 -35.05
C THR A 41 38.76 8.72 -33.68
N GLU A 42 39.00 10.02 -33.64
CA GLU A 42 38.87 10.82 -32.42
C GLU A 42 37.45 11.37 -32.30
N CYS A 43 36.84 11.24 -31.12
CA CYS A 43 35.50 11.75 -30.87
C CYS A 43 35.42 12.45 -29.50
N ALA A 44 34.61 13.50 -29.42
CA ALA A 44 34.28 14.14 -28.16
C ALA A 44 33.39 13.23 -27.31
N ALA A 45 33.50 13.33 -25.98
CA ALA A 45 32.64 12.63 -25.02
C ALA A 45 31.18 13.15 -25.01
N ASP A 46 30.47 13.01 -26.13
CA ASP A 46 29.07 13.40 -26.33
C ASP A 46 28.33 12.31 -27.13
N ALA A 47 27.19 11.85 -26.61
CA ALA A 47 26.48 10.68 -27.16
C ALA A 47 25.97 10.89 -28.59
N LYS A 48 25.59 12.13 -28.96
CA LYS A 48 25.08 12.43 -30.31
C LYS A 48 26.22 12.54 -31.32
N LYS A 49 27.34 13.13 -30.91
CA LYS A 49 28.55 13.19 -31.74
C LYS A 49 29.15 11.80 -31.94
N LEU A 50 29.16 10.98 -30.88
CA LEU A 50 29.67 9.62 -30.94
C LEU A 50 28.80 8.72 -31.83
N SER A 51 27.47 8.75 -31.67
CA SER A 51 26.58 7.99 -32.55
C SER A 51 26.71 8.43 -34.00
N LYS A 52 26.81 9.75 -34.25
CA LYS A 52 27.03 10.29 -35.59
C LYS A 52 28.36 9.83 -36.20
N ALA A 53 29.46 9.88 -35.44
CA ALA A 53 30.77 9.42 -35.89
C ALA A 53 30.78 7.91 -36.22
N ILE A 54 30.12 7.09 -35.39
CA ILE A 54 29.93 5.66 -35.66
C ILE A 54 29.17 5.48 -36.98
N THR A 55 28.03 6.14 -37.16
CA THR A 55 27.23 6.04 -38.39
C THR A 55 27.98 6.51 -39.63
N GLU A 56 28.76 7.59 -39.54
CA GLU A 56 29.59 8.08 -40.65
C GLU A 56 30.66 7.06 -41.06
N LYS A 57 31.30 6.40 -40.09
CA LYS A 57 32.35 5.40 -40.34
C LYS A 57 31.82 4.07 -40.86
N LEU A 58 30.62 3.66 -40.46
CA LEU A 58 29.99 2.44 -40.99
C LEU A 58 29.86 2.43 -42.53
N ASN A 59 29.62 3.60 -43.13
CA ASN A 59 29.44 3.73 -44.58
C ASN A 59 30.73 4.02 -45.35
N ALA A 60 31.80 4.43 -44.67
CA ALA A 60 33.03 4.91 -45.29
C ALA A 60 34.27 4.03 -45.01
N SER A 61 34.18 3.12 -44.03
CA SER A 61 35.31 2.31 -43.55
C SER A 61 35.24 0.89 -44.06
N GLU A 62 36.37 0.35 -44.53
CA GLU A 62 36.52 -1.07 -44.83
C GLU A 62 36.75 -1.91 -43.57
N SER A 63 36.78 -1.30 -42.38
CA SER A 63 37.00 -1.99 -41.10
C SER A 63 35.80 -2.83 -40.70
N ASP A 64 36.05 -4.03 -40.18
CA ASP A 64 35.03 -4.98 -39.69
C ASP A 64 34.92 -4.96 -38.17
N LEU A 65 35.97 -4.48 -37.50
CA LEU A 65 36.06 -4.35 -36.05
C LEU A 65 36.27 -2.89 -35.65
N PHE A 66 35.56 -2.46 -34.63
CA PHE A 66 35.65 -1.14 -34.04
C PHE A 66 35.95 -1.27 -32.56
N LEU A 67 37.08 -0.74 -32.12
CA LEU A 67 37.58 -0.91 -30.76
C LEU A 67 37.51 0.42 -30.01
N PHE A 68 36.84 0.44 -28.86
CA PHE A 68 36.89 1.53 -27.89
C PHE A 68 37.80 1.12 -26.74
N VAL A 69 39.01 1.66 -26.71
CA VAL A 69 39.99 1.40 -25.64
C VAL A 69 39.87 2.49 -24.58
N ASN A 70 40.14 2.15 -23.32
CA ASN A 70 39.98 3.05 -22.16
C ASN A 70 38.57 3.65 -22.09
N ALA A 71 37.57 2.87 -22.47
CA ALA A 71 36.19 3.31 -22.46
C ALA A 71 35.73 3.53 -21.00
N LEU A 72 36.03 2.59 -20.10
CA LEU A 72 35.74 2.73 -18.66
C LEU A 72 36.93 3.36 -17.93
N ASP A 73 36.94 4.69 -17.85
CA ASP A 73 38.11 5.54 -17.51
C ASP A 73 38.08 6.13 -16.07
N SER A 74 37.19 5.69 -15.19
CA SER A 74 37.19 6.13 -13.78
C SER A 74 36.59 5.10 -12.84
N THR A 75 36.89 5.20 -11.54
CA THR A 75 36.16 4.50 -10.47
C THR A 75 34.65 4.79 -10.52
N ASP A 76 34.25 5.92 -11.11
CA ASP A 76 32.87 6.22 -11.47
C ASP A 76 32.47 5.53 -12.79
N ASN A 77 32.15 4.24 -12.71
CA ASN A 77 31.55 3.47 -13.81
C ASN A 77 30.26 4.13 -14.36
N SER A 78 29.62 5.05 -13.63
CA SER A 78 28.32 5.60 -14.01
C SER A 78 28.40 6.54 -15.21
N SER A 79 29.47 7.33 -15.34
CA SER A 79 29.59 8.37 -16.36
C SER A 79 29.79 7.82 -17.77
N PHE A 80 30.72 6.86 -17.94
CA PHE A 80 30.90 6.19 -19.24
C PHE A 80 29.70 5.31 -19.57
N ARG A 81 29.17 4.56 -18.59
CA ARG A 81 28.00 3.70 -18.80
C ARG A 81 26.79 4.51 -19.28
N LYS A 82 26.55 5.71 -18.73
CA LYS A 82 25.53 6.65 -19.20
C LYS A 82 25.79 7.11 -20.64
N LEU A 83 27.02 7.50 -20.97
CA LEU A 83 27.40 7.92 -22.33
C LEU A 83 27.23 6.78 -23.34
N PHE A 84 27.67 5.58 -22.99
CA PHE A 84 27.60 4.39 -23.82
C PHE A 84 26.16 3.98 -24.09
N TYR A 85 25.33 3.80 -23.05
CA TYR A 85 23.91 3.49 -23.25
C TYR A 85 23.18 4.57 -24.04
N LYS A 86 23.50 5.85 -23.80
CA LYS A 86 22.87 6.93 -24.57
C LYS A 86 23.28 6.91 -26.05
N THR A 87 24.50 6.47 -26.34
CA THR A 87 24.97 6.27 -27.71
C THR A 87 24.24 5.09 -28.37
N ILE A 88 24.07 3.98 -27.65
CA ILE A 88 23.29 2.82 -28.11
C ILE A 88 21.84 3.22 -28.42
N GLU A 89 21.16 3.94 -27.52
CA GLU A 89 19.79 4.44 -27.76
C GLU A 89 19.70 5.29 -29.03
N ASN A 90 20.71 6.14 -29.29
CA ASN A 90 20.75 6.96 -30.50
C ASN A 90 20.95 6.11 -31.77
N LEU A 91 21.74 5.04 -31.69
CA LEU A 91 21.93 4.10 -32.81
C LEU A 91 20.66 3.28 -33.07
N GLU A 92 19.99 2.81 -32.01
CA GLU A 92 18.72 2.09 -32.08
C GLU A 92 17.62 2.92 -32.75
N ALA A 93 17.56 4.22 -32.43
CA ALA A 93 16.63 5.15 -33.06
C ALA A 93 16.87 5.34 -34.57
N GLY A 94 18.09 5.06 -35.04
CA GLY A 94 18.49 5.13 -36.44
C GLY A 94 18.27 3.84 -37.25
N ILE A 95 17.86 2.74 -36.61
CA ILE A 95 17.64 1.45 -37.29
C ILE A 95 16.41 1.58 -38.22
N PRO A 96 16.57 1.34 -39.54
CA PRO A 96 15.45 1.31 -40.47
C PRO A 96 14.44 0.24 -40.06
N ARG A 97 13.15 0.54 -40.23
CA ARG A 97 12.08 -0.43 -40.01
C ARG A 97 11.36 -0.63 -41.33
N ASP A 98 11.49 -1.82 -41.89
CA ASP A 98 10.66 -2.25 -43.01
C ASP A 98 9.21 -2.48 -42.54
N GLU A 99 8.32 -2.90 -43.44
CA GLU A 99 6.93 -3.14 -43.08
C GLU A 99 6.75 -4.30 -42.08
N ALA A 100 7.64 -5.29 -42.08
CA ALA A 100 7.59 -6.42 -41.14
C ALA A 100 7.95 -6.00 -39.71
N HIS A 101 8.84 -5.02 -39.56
CA HIS A 101 9.37 -4.57 -38.26
C HIS A 101 8.80 -3.23 -37.79
N LYS A 102 7.83 -2.67 -38.52
CA LYS A 102 7.31 -1.32 -38.28
C LYS A 102 6.73 -1.10 -36.88
N ASP A 103 6.07 -2.13 -36.34
CA ASP A 103 5.42 -2.09 -35.03
C ASP A 103 6.30 -2.66 -33.90
N LEU A 104 7.54 -3.03 -34.22
CA LEU A 104 8.50 -3.60 -33.27
C LEU A 104 9.52 -2.55 -32.83
N THR A 105 10.08 -2.76 -31.63
CA THR A 105 11.13 -1.92 -31.06
C THR A 105 12.48 -2.63 -31.20
N PRO A 106 13.39 -2.16 -32.07
CA PRO A 106 14.73 -2.72 -32.16
C PRO A 106 15.55 -2.31 -30.93
N LYS A 107 16.31 -3.26 -30.38
CA LYS A 107 17.34 -3.01 -29.39
C LYS A 107 18.63 -3.72 -29.77
N LEU A 108 19.76 -3.08 -29.54
CA LEU A 108 21.07 -3.69 -29.74
C LEU A 108 21.36 -4.64 -28.58
N LYS A 109 21.73 -5.89 -28.88
CA LYS A 109 22.21 -6.84 -27.87
C LYS A 109 23.63 -6.46 -27.46
N VAL A 110 23.72 -5.73 -26.37
CA VAL A 110 24.98 -5.46 -25.68
C VAL A 110 25.27 -6.60 -24.71
N SER A 111 26.38 -7.29 -24.94
CA SER A 111 26.81 -8.44 -24.16
C SER A 111 28.08 -8.13 -23.39
N SER A 112 28.20 -8.67 -22.17
CA SER A 112 29.45 -8.65 -21.39
C SER A 112 30.41 -9.69 -21.96
N ILE A 113 31.68 -9.32 -22.15
CA ILE A 113 32.74 -10.24 -22.63
C ILE A 113 33.53 -10.91 -21.50
N GLY A 114 33.09 -10.71 -20.25
CA GLY A 114 33.69 -11.27 -19.05
C GLY A 114 34.53 -10.26 -18.26
N ASP A 115 35.05 -10.70 -17.12
CA ASP A 115 35.97 -9.91 -16.29
C ASP A 115 37.37 -9.92 -16.92
N LEU A 116 37.91 -8.73 -17.18
CA LEU A 116 39.23 -8.53 -17.78
C LEU A 116 40.30 -8.17 -16.71
N GLY A 117 39.92 -8.23 -15.44
CA GLY A 117 40.78 -8.04 -14.26
C GLY A 117 40.12 -7.15 -13.22
N ASN A 118 40.31 -7.48 -11.94
CA ASN A 118 39.79 -6.73 -10.78
C ASN A 118 38.27 -6.44 -10.81
N GLY A 119 37.46 -7.29 -11.46
CA GLY A 119 36.01 -7.09 -11.56
C GLY A 119 35.58 -6.14 -12.69
N TYR A 120 36.51 -5.62 -13.49
CA TYR A 120 36.21 -4.70 -14.59
C TYR A 120 35.91 -5.50 -15.87
N LYS A 121 34.65 -5.44 -16.29
CA LYS A 121 34.14 -6.16 -17.47
C LYS A 121 34.26 -5.33 -18.75
N GLY A 122 34.51 -6.00 -19.86
CA GLY A 122 34.34 -5.43 -21.20
C GLY A 122 32.94 -5.70 -21.77
N TYR A 123 32.58 -4.98 -22.82
CA TYR A 123 31.29 -5.13 -23.50
C TYR A 123 31.45 -5.17 -25.02
N CYS A 124 30.56 -5.88 -25.71
CA CYS A 124 30.52 -5.89 -27.16
C CYS A 124 29.08 -5.87 -27.70
N PHE A 125 28.93 -5.40 -28.94
CA PHE A 125 27.69 -5.45 -29.69
C PHE A 125 28.00 -5.46 -31.20
N SER A 126 27.04 -5.89 -32.00
CA SER A 126 27.11 -5.78 -33.46
C SER A 126 26.14 -4.71 -33.94
N TYR A 127 26.50 -3.98 -34.99
CA TYR A 127 25.62 -3.00 -35.63
C TYR A 127 25.98 -2.85 -37.11
N SER A 128 24.99 -2.94 -38.00
CA SER A 128 25.18 -2.96 -39.45
C SER A 128 26.24 -3.97 -39.94
N GLY A 129 26.24 -5.17 -39.35
CA GLY A 129 27.18 -6.24 -39.68
C GLY A 129 28.64 -6.01 -39.20
N LYS A 130 28.89 -4.90 -38.49
CA LYS A 130 30.20 -4.55 -37.93
C LYS A 130 30.25 -4.86 -36.44
N ARG A 131 31.44 -5.19 -35.93
CA ARG A 131 31.66 -5.60 -34.54
C ARG A 131 32.23 -4.45 -33.73
N PHE A 132 31.62 -4.15 -32.58
CA PHE A 132 32.07 -3.11 -31.67
C PHE A 132 32.46 -3.72 -30.33
N ILE A 133 33.64 -3.35 -29.83
CA ILE A 133 34.17 -3.82 -28.54
C ILE A 133 34.55 -2.60 -27.69
N ALA A 134 34.05 -2.53 -26.47
CA ALA A 134 34.40 -1.52 -25.48
C ALA A 134 35.16 -2.14 -24.31
N LEU A 135 36.39 -1.67 -24.08
CA LEU A 135 37.32 -2.20 -23.09
C LEU A 135 37.51 -1.24 -21.91
N PRO A 136 37.70 -1.77 -20.69
CA PRO A 136 38.04 -0.97 -19.53
C PRO A 136 39.43 -0.34 -19.65
N CYS A 137 39.69 0.69 -18.84
CA CYS A 137 41.02 1.25 -18.70
C CYS A 137 41.97 0.21 -18.08
N ALA A 138 43.09 -0.06 -18.74
CA ALA A 138 44.03 -1.11 -18.34
C ALA A 138 44.61 -0.90 -16.92
N SER A 139 44.78 0.35 -16.48
CA SER A 139 45.25 0.64 -15.12
C SER A 139 44.28 0.19 -14.02
N LEU A 140 43.00 -0.04 -14.34
CA LEU A 140 41.99 -0.48 -13.38
C LEU A 140 41.91 -2.01 -13.27
N THR A 141 42.22 -2.72 -14.35
CA THR A 141 42.14 -4.19 -14.40
C THR A 141 43.29 -4.89 -13.69
N GLY A 142 44.41 -4.19 -13.46
CA GLY A 142 45.64 -4.79 -12.95
C GLY A 142 46.38 -5.63 -14.00
N ALA A 143 45.93 -5.63 -15.25
CA ALA A 143 46.55 -6.32 -16.38
C ALA A 143 47.22 -5.32 -17.34
N SER A 144 48.14 -5.81 -18.18
CA SER A 144 48.74 -4.96 -19.21
C SER A 144 47.70 -4.56 -20.26
N LEU A 145 47.89 -3.42 -20.93
CA LEU A 145 47.00 -2.97 -22.01
C LEU A 145 46.85 -4.04 -23.10
N LYS A 146 47.95 -4.73 -23.42
CA LYS A 146 47.99 -5.83 -24.37
C LYS A 146 47.12 -7.01 -23.94
N ASP A 147 47.14 -7.39 -22.66
CA ASP A 147 46.34 -8.51 -22.15
C ASP A 147 44.84 -8.17 -22.11
N VAL A 148 44.51 -6.93 -21.77
CA VAL A 148 43.12 -6.43 -21.80
C VAL A 148 42.57 -6.44 -23.23
N ILE A 149 43.36 -6.03 -24.21
CA ILE A 149 42.96 -6.05 -25.63
C ILE A 149 42.76 -7.49 -26.11
N ARG A 150 43.70 -8.39 -25.82
CA ARG A 150 43.63 -9.80 -26.22
C ARG A 150 42.46 -10.52 -25.58
N GLY A 151 42.32 -10.40 -24.26
CA GLY A 151 41.20 -10.98 -23.52
C GLY A 151 39.86 -10.44 -24.00
N GLY A 152 39.80 -9.14 -24.29
CA GLY A 152 38.62 -8.49 -24.85
C GLY A 152 38.24 -9.01 -26.23
N ILE A 153 39.20 -9.15 -27.15
CA ILE A 153 38.95 -9.69 -28.50
C ILE A 153 38.55 -11.16 -28.45
N ALA A 154 39.23 -11.97 -27.64
CA ALA A 154 38.91 -13.37 -27.46
C ALA A 154 37.49 -13.56 -26.89
N GLY A 155 37.16 -12.83 -25.82
CA GLY A 155 35.83 -12.87 -25.21
C GLY A 155 34.73 -12.37 -26.16
N ALA A 156 34.99 -11.28 -26.89
CA ALA A 156 34.04 -10.77 -27.88
C ALA A 156 33.82 -11.77 -29.03
N ASN A 157 34.87 -12.43 -29.52
CA ASN A 157 34.74 -13.44 -30.57
C ASN A 157 33.88 -14.63 -30.14
N ASP A 158 34.03 -15.10 -28.90
CA ASP A 158 33.17 -16.15 -28.34
C ASP A 158 31.69 -15.70 -28.31
N VAL A 159 31.44 -14.50 -27.80
CA VAL A 159 30.10 -13.90 -27.77
C VAL A 159 29.51 -13.72 -29.17
N PHE A 160 30.26 -13.18 -30.12
CA PHE A 160 29.81 -13.00 -31.50
C PHE A 160 29.53 -14.35 -32.17
N THR A 161 30.37 -15.35 -31.94
CA THR A 161 30.19 -16.68 -32.55
C THR A 161 28.95 -17.38 -32.01
N LYS A 162 28.73 -17.36 -30.69
CA LYS A 162 27.54 -17.94 -30.04
C LYS A 162 26.25 -17.26 -30.47
N ASN A 163 26.30 -15.95 -30.71
CA ASN A 163 25.11 -15.18 -31.08
C ASN A 163 24.92 -15.02 -32.59
N ALA A 164 25.88 -15.39 -33.44
CA ALA A 164 25.81 -15.15 -34.89
C ALA A 164 24.60 -15.81 -35.57
N ALA A 165 24.17 -16.99 -35.09
CA ALA A 165 23.01 -17.70 -35.63
C ALA A 165 21.68 -17.09 -35.20
N LEU A 166 21.61 -16.53 -33.98
CA LEU A 166 20.38 -15.98 -33.41
C LEU A 166 20.20 -14.49 -33.76
N TYR A 167 21.31 -13.75 -33.83
CA TYR A 167 21.34 -12.30 -34.03
C TYR A 167 22.53 -11.93 -34.94
N PRO A 168 22.44 -12.20 -36.26
CA PRO A 168 23.57 -12.02 -37.17
C PRO A 168 24.12 -10.59 -37.20
N VAL A 169 23.26 -9.59 -36.97
CA VAL A 169 23.64 -8.17 -36.85
C VAL A 169 23.51 -7.61 -35.43
N GLY A 170 23.25 -8.46 -34.43
CA GLY A 170 23.18 -8.08 -33.01
C GLY A 170 21.95 -7.26 -32.59
N ILE A 171 20.84 -7.34 -33.33
CA ILE A 171 19.59 -6.63 -33.02
C ILE A 171 18.54 -7.64 -32.58
N ALA A 172 17.82 -7.32 -31.51
CA ALA A 172 16.63 -8.02 -31.07
C ALA A 172 15.41 -7.10 -31.19
N PHE A 173 14.30 -7.65 -31.67
CA PHE A 173 13.04 -6.94 -31.75
C PHE A 173 12.13 -7.26 -30.57
N PHE A 174 11.47 -6.23 -30.05
CA PHE A 174 10.52 -6.35 -28.96
C PHE A 174 9.12 -5.91 -29.41
N ASP A 175 8.11 -6.68 -29.04
CA ASP A 175 6.72 -6.32 -29.25
C ASP A 175 6.29 -5.17 -28.31
N ALA A 176 5.06 -4.70 -28.44
CA ALA A 176 4.51 -3.64 -27.60
C ALA A 176 4.35 -4.04 -26.11
N SER A 177 4.40 -5.34 -25.81
CA SER A 177 4.32 -5.90 -24.46
C SER A 177 5.71 -6.05 -23.81
N GLY A 178 6.77 -5.81 -24.57
CA GLY A 178 8.16 -5.96 -24.11
C GLY A 178 8.71 -7.37 -24.24
N ASN A 179 8.03 -8.26 -24.98
CA ASN A 179 8.53 -9.61 -25.27
C ASN A 179 9.43 -9.58 -26.51
N GLU A 180 10.56 -10.29 -26.45
CA GLU A 180 11.41 -10.49 -27.62
C GLU A 180 10.66 -11.35 -28.66
N VAL A 181 10.67 -10.94 -29.92
CA VAL A 181 9.99 -11.67 -31.01
C VAL A 181 10.94 -12.61 -31.76
N ASP A 182 10.37 -13.58 -32.46
CA ASP A 182 11.06 -14.73 -33.08
C ASP A 182 12.37 -14.40 -33.82
N ALA A 183 13.33 -15.33 -33.72
CA ALA A 183 14.67 -15.17 -34.28
C ALA A 183 14.72 -14.95 -35.80
N GLU A 184 13.71 -15.41 -36.56
CA GLU A 184 13.63 -15.18 -38.01
C GLU A 184 13.37 -13.69 -38.36
N LEU A 185 12.67 -12.94 -37.50
CA LEU A 185 12.49 -11.48 -37.64
C LEU A 185 13.77 -10.70 -37.28
N ASN A 186 14.75 -11.32 -36.62
CA ASN A 186 16.01 -10.64 -36.28
C ASN A 186 17.02 -10.64 -37.45
N GLN A 187 16.62 -11.14 -38.63
CA GLN A 187 17.42 -11.16 -39.86
C GLN A 187 17.12 -9.94 -40.75
N ILE A 188 17.53 -8.75 -40.33
CA ILE A 188 17.45 -7.55 -41.18
C ILE A 188 18.74 -7.36 -41.98
N ASP A 189 18.59 -7.19 -43.28
CA ASP A 189 19.65 -6.73 -44.16
C ASP A 189 19.82 -5.20 -44.04
N LEU A 190 20.78 -4.78 -43.21
CA LEU A 190 21.16 -3.37 -43.04
C LEU A 190 22.07 -2.86 -44.17
N SER A 191 22.38 -3.68 -45.18
CA SER A 191 23.32 -3.34 -46.24
C SER A 191 22.73 -2.48 -47.36
N ASN A 192 21.39 -2.32 -47.44
CA ASN A 192 20.75 -1.48 -48.45
C ASN A 192 19.58 -0.65 -47.88
N ASP A 193 19.64 0.64 -48.20
CA ASP A 193 18.61 1.70 -48.12
C ASP A 193 18.70 2.70 -46.95
N ALA A 194 19.26 3.87 -47.31
CA ALA A 194 19.12 5.12 -46.60
C ALA A 194 17.62 5.50 -46.48
N ALA A 195 17.12 5.57 -45.24
CA ALA A 195 15.73 5.90 -44.95
C ALA A 195 15.34 7.32 -45.43
N VAL A 196 14.31 7.39 -46.28
CA VAL A 196 13.54 8.63 -46.55
C VAL A 196 12.53 8.83 -45.41
N PRO A 197 12.46 10.01 -44.75
CA PRO A 197 11.55 10.21 -43.63
C PRO A 197 10.09 10.39 -44.11
N LYS A 198 9.18 9.50 -43.69
CA LYS A 198 7.73 9.73 -43.84
C LYS A 198 7.18 10.63 -42.73
N LYS A 199 6.28 11.55 -43.10
CA LYS A 199 5.65 12.58 -42.25
C LYS A 199 5.10 12.01 -40.94
N LYS A 200 5.45 12.66 -39.82
CA LYS A 200 4.89 12.42 -38.48
C LYS A 200 3.36 12.59 -38.52
N GLN A 201 2.61 11.54 -38.17
CA GLN A 201 1.23 11.70 -37.72
C GLN A 201 1.27 12.32 -36.31
N GLY A 202 0.41 13.33 -36.08
CA GLY A 202 0.38 14.08 -34.83
C GLY A 202 -0.10 13.22 -33.66
N PHE A 203 0.35 13.54 -32.45
CA PHE A 203 0.08 12.79 -31.20
C PHE A 203 -1.39 12.34 -31.04
N ILE A 204 -2.35 13.21 -31.35
CA ILE A 204 -3.79 12.94 -31.25
C ILE A 204 -4.27 11.84 -32.23
N GLN A 205 -3.65 11.73 -33.40
CA GLN A 205 -4.01 10.77 -34.45
C GLN A 205 -3.65 9.32 -34.05
N SER A 206 -2.73 9.16 -33.09
CA SER A 206 -2.33 7.88 -32.51
C SER A 206 -3.37 7.29 -31.55
N PHE A 207 -4.18 8.14 -30.92
CA PHE A 207 -5.13 7.73 -29.86
C PHE A 207 -6.60 7.74 -30.29
N ILE A 208 -6.97 8.54 -31.30
CA ILE A 208 -8.36 8.63 -31.79
C ILE A 208 -8.54 7.80 -33.07
N PRO A 209 -9.55 6.91 -33.16
CA PRO A 209 -9.85 6.16 -34.39
C PRO A 209 -10.11 7.07 -35.58
N GLN A 210 -9.46 6.82 -36.72
CA GLN A 210 -9.58 7.62 -37.93
C GLN A 210 -10.21 6.87 -39.12
N LYS A 211 -10.81 7.62 -40.05
CA LYS A 211 -11.22 7.09 -41.36
C LYS A 211 -9.96 6.74 -42.16
N GLY A 212 -9.62 5.46 -42.19
CA GLY A 212 -8.42 4.91 -42.83
C GLY A 212 -7.71 3.85 -41.97
N ASP A 213 -7.98 3.81 -40.67
CA ASP A 213 -7.40 2.81 -39.76
C ASP A 213 -7.89 1.39 -40.08
N THR A 214 -7.00 0.40 -39.95
CA THR A 214 -7.36 -1.02 -40.05
C THR A 214 -8.28 -1.43 -38.89
N LYS A 215 -9.01 -2.55 -39.04
CA LYS A 215 -9.91 -3.05 -37.98
C LYS A 215 -9.17 -3.24 -36.65
N LYS A 216 -7.96 -3.79 -36.67
CA LYS A 216 -7.11 -3.98 -35.48
C LYS A 216 -6.70 -2.65 -34.85
N GLN A 217 -6.31 -1.65 -35.64
CA GLN A 217 -5.93 -0.32 -35.14
C GLN A 217 -7.11 0.42 -34.50
N LYS A 218 -8.31 0.31 -35.09
CA LYS A 218 -9.53 0.86 -34.48
C LYS A 218 -9.82 0.21 -33.14
N ILE A 219 -9.74 -1.11 -33.05
CA ILE A 219 -9.96 -1.85 -31.79
C ILE A 219 -8.94 -1.41 -30.73
N ARG A 220 -7.63 -1.40 -31.04
CA ARG A 220 -6.58 -0.98 -30.10
C ARG A 220 -6.83 0.44 -29.57
N LYS A 221 -7.11 1.40 -30.47
CA LYS A 221 -7.36 2.79 -30.07
C LYS A 221 -8.60 2.93 -29.20
N ILE A 222 -9.68 2.19 -29.51
CA ILE A 222 -10.88 2.13 -28.67
C ILE A 222 -10.56 1.57 -27.28
N VAL A 223 -9.80 0.47 -27.19
CA VAL A 223 -9.38 -0.13 -25.91
C VAL A 223 -8.56 0.85 -25.08
N VAL A 224 -7.61 1.57 -25.69
CA VAL A 224 -6.81 2.60 -25.00
C VAL A 224 -7.69 3.74 -24.50
N LEU A 225 -8.67 4.20 -25.28
CA LEU A 225 -9.62 5.24 -24.85
C LEU A 225 -10.49 4.75 -23.68
N ILE A 226 -10.94 3.49 -23.69
CA ILE A 226 -11.67 2.88 -22.58
C ILE A 226 -10.79 2.81 -21.34
N ALA A 227 -9.53 2.38 -21.47
CA ALA A 227 -8.59 2.32 -20.36
C ALA A 227 -8.31 3.71 -19.77
N ILE A 228 -8.12 4.74 -20.60
CA ILE A 228 -7.96 6.13 -20.16
C ILE A 228 -9.24 6.61 -19.45
N ALA A 229 -10.42 6.32 -19.98
CA ALA A 229 -11.68 6.68 -19.34
C ALA A 229 -11.84 5.99 -17.97
N ALA A 230 -11.49 4.71 -17.87
CA ALA A 230 -11.50 3.96 -16.61
C ALA A 230 -10.49 4.55 -15.61
N PHE A 231 -9.29 4.90 -16.06
CA PHE A 231 -8.28 5.56 -15.22
C PHE A 231 -8.74 6.93 -14.73
N ILE A 232 -9.34 7.76 -15.59
CA ILE A 232 -9.90 9.06 -15.20
C ILE A 232 -11.05 8.87 -14.21
N ALA A 233 -11.95 7.90 -14.43
CA ALA A 233 -13.04 7.61 -13.50
C ALA A 233 -12.51 7.16 -12.13
N ALA A 234 -11.49 6.30 -12.10
CA ALA A 234 -10.83 5.87 -10.87
C ALA A 234 -10.14 7.06 -10.16
N LEU A 235 -9.47 7.93 -10.92
CA LEU A 235 -8.85 9.13 -10.37
C LEU A 235 -9.90 10.09 -9.79
N ILE A 236 -11.00 10.36 -10.51
CA ILE A 236 -12.10 11.18 -10.02
C ILE A 236 -12.68 10.58 -8.74
N TYR A 237 -12.87 9.26 -8.68
CA TYR A 237 -13.37 8.58 -7.49
C TYR A 237 -12.42 8.74 -6.29
N VAL A 238 -11.11 8.56 -6.50
CA VAL A 238 -10.09 8.77 -5.45
C VAL A 238 -10.07 10.23 -4.99
N LEU A 239 -10.14 11.19 -5.91
CA LEU A 239 -10.18 12.61 -5.57
C LEU A 239 -11.46 12.99 -4.82
N GLU A 240 -12.61 12.44 -5.22
CA GLU A 240 -13.88 12.64 -4.53
C GLU A 240 -13.81 12.10 -3.10
N PHE A 241 -13.27 10.90 -2.92
CA PHE A 241 -13.23 10.23 -1.62
C PHE A 241 -12.20 10.84 -0.65
N TYR A 242 -11.01 11.19 -1.13
CA TYR A 242 -9.91 11.64 -0.26
C TYR A 242 -9.71 13.16 -0.20
N ILE A 243 -10.32 13.93 -1.11
CA ILE A 243 -10.10 15.38 -1.18
C ILE A 243 -11.43 16.14 -1.17
N PHE A 244 -12.27 15.98 -2.20
CA PHE A 244 -13.46 16.83 -2.35
C PHE A 244 -14.54 16.54 -1.29
N GLY A 245 -14.77 15.28 -0.96
CA GLY A 245 -15.66 14.86 0.13
C GLY A 245 -15.26 15.48 1.48
N PRO A 246 -14.02 15.25 1.96
CA PRO A 246 -13.50 15.90 3.17
C PRO A 246 -13.59 17.42 3.14
N MET A 247 -13.23 18.05 2.03
CA MET A 247 -13.30 19.52 1.90
C MET A 247 -14.73 20.04 2.03
N ARG A 248 -15.71 19.38 1.40
CA ARG A 248 -17.12 19.77 1.51
C ARG A 248 -17.65 19.55 2.92
N ASN A 249 -17.32 18.43 3.55
CA ASN A 249 -17.72 18.16 4.94
C ASN A 249 -17.12 19.18 5.91
N ASN A 250 -15.84 19.51 5.75
CA ASN A 250 -15.18 20.53 6.56
C ASN A 250 -15.82 21.91 6.36
N ALA A 251 -16.22 22.27 5.13
CA ALA A 251 -16.92 23.53 4.88
C ALA A 251 -18.29 23.57 5.58
N VAL A 252 -19.08 22.51 5.46
CA VAL A 252 -20.40 22.38 6.10
C VAL A 252 -20.27 22.43 7.64
N THR A 253 -19.30 21.71 8.19
CA THR A 253 -18.99 21.70 9.63
C THR A 253 -18.50 23.06 10.12
N SER A 254 -17.56 23.68 9.41
CA SER A 254 -17.01 25.00 9.81
C SER A 254 -18.07 26.09 9.78
N GLU A 255 -19.00 26.02 8.82
CA GLU A 255 -20.15 26.93 8.74
C GLU A 255 -21.00 26.84 10.01
N ILE A 256 -21.42 25.62 10.40
CA ILE A 256 -22.28 25.46 11.58
C ILE A 256 -21.55 25.75 12.89
N GLN A 257 -20.25 25.41 12.99
CA GLN A 257 -19.41 25.80 14.12
C GLN A 257 -19.31 27.32 14.25
N THR A 258 -19.11 28.02 13.12
CA THR A 258 -19.09 29.48 13.13
C THR A 258 -20.42 30.03 13.61
N ILE A 259 -21.55 29.51 13.12
CA ILE A 259 -22.87 29.97 13.56
C ILE A 259 -23.09 29.70 15.05
N ALA A 260 -22.79 28.48 15.52
CA ALA A 260 -22.97 28.09 16.91
C ALA A 260 -22.15 28.95 17.88
N HIS A 261 -20.90 29.27 17.51
CA HIS A 261 -19.97 29.98 18.39
C HIS A 261 -19.90 31.51 18.13
N ASN A 262 -20.64 32.02 17.14
CA ASN A 262 -20.66 33.45 16.80
C ASN A 262 -21.69 34.22 17.65
N LYS A 263 -21.39 34.40 18.93
CA LYS A 263 -22.07 35.41 19.75
C LYS A 263 -21.54 36.80 19.41
N ASN A 264 -22.44 37.71 19.03
CA ASN A 264 -22.11 39.13 19.02
C ASN A 264 -21.72 39.54 20.45
N ASN A 265 -20.44 39.86 20.65
CA ASN A 265 -19.86 40.36 21.91
C ASN A 265 -20.38 41.77 22.26
N GLU A 266 -21.69 41.97 22.37
CA GLU A 266 -22.27 43.22 22.88
C GLU A 266 -22.72 43.11 24.35
N ASP A 267 -22.90 41.90 24.88
CA ASP A 267 -23.19 41.67 26.29
C ASP A 267 -21.99 40.98 26.95
N GLY A 268 -21.40 41.66 27.94
CA GLY A 268 -20.12 41.29 28.57
C GLY A 268 -20.06 39.90 29.22
N GLU A 269 -18.85 39.55 29.69
CA GLU A 269 -18.53 38.30 30.38
C GLU A 269 -19.62 37.83 31.37
N GLY A 270 -20.28 36.69 31.07
CA GLY A 270 -20.96 35.83 32.06
C GLY A 270 -22.45 35.52 31.82
N GLU A 271 -22.80 34.24 32.01
CA GLU A 271 -24.14 33.66 32.27
C GLU A 271 -25.06 33.25 31.09
N GLY A 272 -24.63 33.29 29.82
CA GLY A 272 -25.40 32.75 28.68
C GLY A 272 -24.89 31.38 28.19
N PRO A 273 -25.74 30.56 27.51
CA PRO A 273 -25.37 29.23 26.99
C PRO A 273 -24.20 29.31 25.99
N GLU A 274 -23.31 28.33 25.92
CA GLU A 274 -22.09 28.40 25.10
C GLU A 274 -22.39 28.57 23.59
N GLN A 275 -23.53 28.04 23.10
CA GLN A 275 -23.96 28.12 21.70
C GLN A 275 -25.11 29.11 21.45
N ASP A 276 -25.18 29.68 20.25
CA ASP A 276 -26.32 30.44 19.74
C ASP A 276 -27.47 29.50 19.31
N TRP A 277 -28.31 29.12 20.27
CA TRP A 277 -29.42 28.19 20.05
C TRP A 277 -30.50 28.73 19.11
N ASP A 278 -30.74 30.05 19.09
CA ASP A 278 -31.76 30.64 18.23
C ASP A 278 -31.35 30.49 16.75
N ALA A 279 -30.09 30.82 16.43
CA ALA A 279 -29.56 30.64 15.08
C ALA A 279 -29.51 29.16 14.67
N LEU A 280 -29.14 28.26 15.58
CA LEU A 280 -29.14 26.82 15.32
C LEU A 280 -30.55 26.29 15.03
N LYS A 281 -31.54 26.66 15.85
CA LYS A 281 -32.92 26.22 15.68
C LYS A 281 -33.60 26.80 14.44
N GLU A 282 -33.20 27.99 13.99
CA GLU A 282 -33.66 28.56 12.71
C GLU A 282 -33.21 27.71 11.51
N ILE A 283 -32.00 27.13 11.57
CA ILE A 283 -31.47 26.25 10.52
C ILE A 283 -32.20 24.90 10.52
N ASN A 284 -32.32 24.29 11.71
CA ASN A 284 -32.97 23.01 11.87
C ASN A 284 -33.49 22.84 13.30
N ASP A 285 -34.81 22.70 13.41
CA ASP A 285 -35.52 22.50 14.67
C ASP A 285 -35.15 21.20 15.38
N GLU A 286 -34.65 20.21 14.64
CA GLU A 286 -34.17 18.92 15.16
C GLU A 286 -32.75 18.96 15.72
N ILE A 287 -32.06 20.11 15.73
CA ILE A 287 -30.80 20.29 16.50
C ILE A 287 -31.15 20.39 17.98
N VAL A 288 -30.93 19.32 18.74
CA VAL A 288 -31.31 19.24 20.17
C VAL A 288 -30.14 19.43 21.13
N GLY A 289 -28.91 19.39 20.63
CA GLY A 289 -27.74 19.64 21.45
C GLY A 289 -26.48 19.92 20.65
N TRP A 290 -25.37 20.09 21.37
CA TRP A 290 -24.05 20.33 20.83
C TRP A 290 -23.04 19.53 21.63
N ILE A 291 -22.23 18.71 20.95
CA ILE A 291 -21.23 17.84 21.58
C ILE A 291 -19.83 18.31 21.27
N THR A 292 -19.01 18.43 22.30
CA THR A 292 -17.60 18.82 22.18
C THR A 292 -16.72 17.92 23.07
N ILE A 293 -15.62 17.41 22.52
CA ILE A 293 -14.52 16.85 23.32
C ILE A 293 -13.32 17.78 23.12
N PRO A 294 -12.89 18.52 24.17
CA PRO A 294 -11.79 19.47 24.08
C PRO A 294 -10.54 18.85 23.44
N ASP A 295 -9.82 19.66 22.66
CA ASP A 295 -8.58 19.27 21.99
C ASP A 295 -8.71 18.10 20.98
N THR A 296 -9.94 17.84 20.52
CA THR A 296 -10.25 16.93 19.41
C THR A 296 -11.03 17.64 18.30
N LYS A 297 -11.27 16.95 17.17
CA LYS A 297 -12.18 17.44 16.12
C LYS A 297 -13.67 17.28 16.46
N ILE A 298 -14.01 16.73 17.64
CA ILE A 298 -15.40 16.57 18.06
C ILE A 298 -15.91 17.91 18.57
N ASP A 299 -16.67 18.59 17.71
CA ASP A 299 -17.36 19.84 17.98
C ASP A 299 -18.52 19.98 16.97
N TYR A 300 -19.66 19.36 17.27
CA TYR A 300 -20.74 19.14 16.30
C TYR A 300 -22.14 19.35 16.89
N PRO A 301 -23.13 19.76 16.07
CA PRO A 301 -24.53 19.70 16.46
C PRO A 301 -24.97 18.24 16.62
N VAL A 302 -25.87 18.01 17.58
CA VAL A 302 -26.51 16.71 17.85
C VAL A 302 -27.97 16.81 17.41
N LEU A 303 -28.37 15.93 16.51
CA LEU A 303 -29.73 15.87 15.97
C LEU A 303 -30.56 14.79 16.63
N TYR A 304 -31.87 14.99 16.69
CA TYR A 304 -32.83 13.96 17.07
C TYR A 304 -34.03 13.97 16.11
N HIS A 305 -34.32 12.82 15.51
CA HIS A 305 -35.45 12.65 14.61
C HIS A 305 -36.48 11.73 15.25
N GLU A 306 -37.65 12.25 15.61
CA GLU A 306 -38.72 11.48 16.26
C GLU A 306 -39.21 10.28 15.42
N GLY A 307 -39.05 10.36 14.09
CA GLY A 307 -39.44 9.30 13.16
C GLY A 307 -38.45 8.15 13.03
N ASP A 308 -37.31 8.19 13.73
CA ASP A 308 -36.30 7.12 13.64
C ASP A 308 -36.80 5.83 14.29
N ASP A 309 -36.40 4.71 13.71
CA ASP A 309 -36.72 3.36 14.18
C ASP A 309 -35.54 2.41 13.93
N ARG A 310 -35.68 1.14 14.31
CA ARG A 310 -34.62 0.14 14.10
C ARG A 310 -34.06 0.07 12.67
N TYR A 311 -34.86 0.36 11.66
CA TYR A 311 -34.53 0.20 10.24
C TYR A 311 -34.12 1.51 9.58
N ASN A 312 -34.59 2.64 10.09
CA ASN A 312 -34.40 3.96 9.50
C ASN A 312 -33.80 4.92 10.51
N GLN A 313 -32.62 5.45 10.16
CA GLN A 313 -31.89 6.45 10.93
C GLN A 313 -31.68 7.67 10.01
N TYR A 314 -32.46 8.72 10.20
CA TYR A 314 -32.62 9.81 9.23
C TYR A 314 -31.31 10.57 8.98
N TYR A 315 -30.57 10.84 10.06
CA TYR A 315 -29.31 11.60 10.03
C TYR A 315 -28.06 10.75 9.79
N LEU A 316 -28.20 9.43 9.63
CA LEU A 316 -27.08 8.55 9.31
C LEU A 316 -26.38 8.93 8.00
N LYS A 317 -27.12 9.44 7.01
CA LYS A 317 -26.60 9.90 5.71
C LYS A 317 -27.09 11.30 5.33
N ARG A 318 -27.34 12.15 6.35
CA ARG A 318 -27.77 13.54 6.14
C ARG A 318 -27.00 14.51 7.02
N THR A 319 -26.71 15.68 6.50
CA THR A 319 -26.13 16.81 7.25
C THR A 319 -27.19 17.45 8.16
N TYR A 320 -26.78 18.38 9.02
CA TYR A 320 -27.69 19.19 9.84
C TYR A 320 -28.70 20.01 9.00
N LYS A 321 -28.43 20.23 7.70
CA LYS A 321 -29.35 20.87 6.74
C LYS A 321 -30.31 19.89 6.06
N LYS A 322 -30.34 18.61 6.49
CA LYS A 322 -31.12 17.52 5.90
C LYS A 322 -30.68 17.14 4.47
N GLU A 323 -29.50 17.60 4.03
CA GLU A 323 -28.92 17.29 2.73
C GLU A 323 -28.19 15.94 2.76
N SER A 324 -28.20 15.18 1.66
CA SER A 324 -27.52 13.89 1.59
C SER A 324 -26.00 14.03 1.72
N SER A 325 -25.41 13.25 2.63
CA SER A 325 -23.96 13.20 2.86
C SER A 325 -23.54 11.85 3.43
N GLU A 326 -22.49 11.24 2.88
CA GLU A 326 -21.90 10.01 3.44
C GLU A 326 -21.25 10.23 4.82
N TYR A 327 -20.99 11.49 5.20
CA TYR A 327 -20.52 11.86 6.54
C TYR A 327 -21.63 11.85 7.60
N GLY A 328 -22.91 11.89 7.17
CA GLY A 328 -24.05 11.99 8.07
C GLY A 328 -23.97 13.21 8.99
N SER A 329 -24.49 13.04 10.21
CA SER A 329 -24.36 13.97 11.33
C SER A 329 -24.18 13.19 12.63
N ILE A 330 -23.95 13.89 13.75
CA ILE A 330 -24.09 13.27 15.07
C ILE A 330 -25.57 13.26 15.44
N PHE A 331 -26.12 12.10 15.78
CA PHE A 331 -27.55 11.97 16.07
C PHE A 331 -27.83 11.05 17.25
N ILE A 332 -28.94 11.31 17.95
CA ILE A 332 -29.44 10.51 19.05
C ILE A 332 -30.18 9.29 18.49
N ASP A 333 -29.89 8.11 19.05
CA ASP A 333 -30.53 6.84 18.69
C ASP A 333 -32.01 6.81 19.08
N TYR A 334 -32.84 6.17 18.26
CA TYR A 334 -34.28 6.02 18.49
C TYR A 334 -34.64 5.35 19.84
N ARG A 335 -33.72 4.58 20.44
CA ARG A 335 -33.91 3.93 21.75
C ARG A 335 -33.74 4.87 22.94
N SER A 336 -33.20 6.06 22.73
CA SER A 336 -33.32 7.16 23.68
C SER A 336 -34.68 7.84 23.41
N THR A 337 -35.76 7.25 23.95
CA THR A 337 -37.14 7.61 23.58
C THR A 337 -37.55 9.02 24.00
N GLU A 338 -36.82 9.62 24.95
CA GLU A 338 -37.01 11.00 25.42
C GLU A 338 -35.90 11.93 24.86
N GLY A 339 -35.24 11.54 23.77
CA GLY A 339 -34.19 12.33 23.11
C GLY A 339 -33.02 12.66 24.05
N GLU A 340 -32.67 13.93 24.17
CA GLU A 340 -31.62 14.44 25.06
C GLU A 340 -31.94 14.31 26.57
N LYS A 341 -33.20 13.98 26.90
CA LYS A 341 -33.68 13.82 28.28
C LYS A 341 -33.71 12.37 28.74
N SER A 342 -33.44 11.40 27.85
CA SER A 342 -33.34 9.98 28.21
C SER A 342 -32.30 9.74 29.30
N ARG A 343 -32.49 8.65 30.08
CA ARG A 343 -31.56 8.24 31.14
C ARG A 343 -30.16 7.94 30.58
N ASN A 344 -30.11 7.27 29.43
CA ASN A 344 -28.93 7.12 28.61
C ASN A 344 -29.18 7.74 27.23
N VAL A 345 -28.49 8.85 26.93
CA VAL A 345 -28.55 9.49 25.62
C VAL A 345 -27.50 8.84 24.71
N ILE A 346 -27.96 7.99 23.81
CA ILE A 346 -27.09 7.24 22.91
C ILE A 346 -26.89 8.07 21.65
N MET A 347 -25.65 8.38 21.29
CA MET A 347 -25.31 9.16 20.12
C MET A 347 -24.45 8.34 19.17
N HIS A 348 -24.73 8.45 17.88
CA HIS A 348 -23.94 7.83 16.82
C HIS A 348 -23.26 8.89 15.97
N GLY A 349 -22.09 8.54 15.47
CA GLY A 349 -21.35 9.30 14.48
C GLY A 349 -20.42 8.38 13.71
N HIS A 350 -20.17 8.69 12.45
CA HIS A 350 -19.26 7.88 11.63
C HIS A 350 -17.81 7.99 12.10
N ASP A 351 -17.03 6.94 11.86
CA ASP A 351 -15.57 6.95 11.92
C ASP A 351 -15.05 7.26 10.50
N MET A 352 -14.82 8.56 10.24
CA MET A 352 -14.35 9.03 8.94
C MET A 352 -12.82 8.97 8.85
N LEU A 353 -12.30 8.56 7.69
CA LEU A 353 -10.86 8.43 7.44
C LEU A 353 -10.08 9.75 7.55
N ASP A 354 -10.75 10.89 7.37
CA ASP A 354 -10.17 12.23 7.53
C ASP A 354 -10.15 12.72 9.01
N GLY A 355 -10.61 11.87 9.93
CA GLY A 355 -10.67 12.14 11.36
C GLY A 355 -11.85 13.00 11.80
N SER A 356 -12.79 13.33 10.91
CA SER A 356 -14.02 14.05 11.27
C SER A 356 -15.05 13.15 11.95
N MET A 357 -16.15 13.76 12.41
CA MET A 357 -17.25 13.09 13.11
C MET A 357 -16.74 12.41 14.40
N PHE A 358 -17.11 11.15 14.65
CA PHE A 358 -16.68 10.42 15.85
C PHE A 358 -15.37 9.64 15.67
N ALA A 359 -14.63 9.85 14.57
CA ALA A 359 -13.28 9.29 14.43
C ALA A 359 -12.34 9.73 15.57
N GLY A 360 -12.57 10.91 16.16
CA GLY A 360 -11.84 11.39 17.34
C GLY A 360 -11.95 10.46 18.57
N LEU A 361 -13.02 9.66 18.68
CA LEU A 361 -13.15 8.68 19.76
C LEU A 361 -12.09 7.57 19.68
N LEU A 362 -11.56 7.29 18.48
CA LEU A 362 -10.49 6.30 18.32
C LEU A 362 -9.19 6.68 19.03
N GLY A 363 -9.05 7.92 19.50
CA GLY A 363 -7.95 8.29 20.39
C GLY A 363 -7.94 7.45 21.67
N TYR A 364 -9.10 7.12 22.26
CA TYR A 364 -9.15 6.29 23.47
C TYR A 364 -8.77 4.82 23.22
N SER A 365 -8.82 4.36 21.97
CA SER A 365 -8.36 3.02 21.58
C SER A 365 -8.13 2.97 20.06
N PRO A 366 -6.89 3.25 19.61
CA PRO A 366 -6.54 3.28 18.20
C PRO A 366 -6.91 1.99 17.47
N LYS A 367 -7.04 2.07 16.13
CA LYS A 367 -7.37 0.90 15.30
C LYS A 367 -6.30 -0.18 15.48
N GLY A 368 -6.74 -1.38 15.82
CA GLY A 368 -5.86 -2.52 16.08
C GLY A 368 -5.31 -2.61 17.50
N ASP A 369 -5.56 -1.59 18.34
CA ASP A 369 -5.33 -1.69 19.78
C ASP A 369 -6.55 -2.29 20.48
N LEU A 370 -6.30 -3.17 21.43
CA LEU A 370 -7.31 -3.83 22.26
C LEU A 370 -7.10 -3.52 23.74
N LYS A 371 -6.20 -2.58 24.09
CA LYS A 371 -5.86 -2.27 25.49
C LYS A 371 -6.25 -0.87 25.93
N GLY A 372 -6.62 0.00 25.00
CA GLY A 372 -6.96 1.39 25.26
C GLY A 372 -5.72 2.26 25.45
N ASP A 373 -5.87 3.53 25.10
CA ASP A 373 -4.86 4.57 25.31
C ASP A 373 -5.18 5.36 26.58
N LEU A 374 -4.50 5.00 27.67
CA LEU A 374 -4.68 5.66 28.96
C LEU A 374 -4.23 7.13 28.93
N GLU A 375 -3.18 7.46 28.17
CA GLU A 375 -2.67 8.83 28.09
C GLU A 375 -3.70 9.73 27.39
N PHE A 376 -4.28 9.24 26.29
CA PHE A 376 -5.38 9.94 25.63
C PHE A 376 -6.59 10.13 26.56
N TYR A 377 -6.96 9.12 27.35
CA TYR A 377 -8.02 9.30 28.36
C TYR A 377 -7.67 10.39 29.39
N GLN A 378 -6.43 10.40 29.88
CA GLN A 378 -5.97 11.35 30.89
C GLN A 378 -6.00 12.80 30.35
N ASP A 379 -5.70 12.98 29.07
CA ASP A 379 -5.77 14.29 28.40
C ASP A 379 -7.21 14.72 28.07
N HIS A 380 -8.10 13.76 27.82
CA HIS A 380 -9.49 14.02 27.41
C HIS A 380 -10.56 13.34 28.31
N PRO A 381 -10.60 13.56 29.63
CA PRO A 381 -11.51 12.82 30.52
C PRO A 381 -12.97 13.33 30.51
N ILE A 382 -13.23 14.46 29.84
CA ILE A 382 -14.51 15.18 29.85
C ILE A 382 -15.10 15.31 28.45
N VAL A 383 -16.40 15.07 28.35
CA VAL A 383 -17.24 15.41 27.20
C VAL A 383 -18.16 16.57 27.58
N LYS A 384 -18.29 17.59 26.74
CA LYS A 384 -19.36 18.59 26.86
C LYS A 384 -20.53 18.17 25.99
N PHE A 385 -21.73 18.23 26.56
CA PHE A 385 -22.97 18.06 25.81
C PHE A 385 -23.95 19.12 26.29
N ASN A 386 -24.04 20.20 25.52
CA ASN A 386 -24.89 21.34 25.83
C ASN A 386 -26.23 21.17 25.10
N THR A 387 -27.30 21.63 25.73
CA THR A 387 -28.65 21.67 25.14
C THR A 387 -29.22 23.07 25.29
N PRO A 388 -30.34 23.39 24.61
CA PRO A 388 -31.03 24.67 24.83
C PRO A 388 -31.42 24.93 26.29
N ASP A 389 -31.57 23.85 27.09
CA ASP A 389 -31.91 23.93 28.52
C ASP A 389 -30.69 24.26 29.41
N GLY A 390 -29.46 24.16 28.88
CA GLY A 390 -28.24 24.58 29.55
C GLY A 390 -26.98 23.79 29.19
N ASP A 391 -25.83 24.34 29.58
CA ASP A 391 -24.53 23.72 29.36
C ASP A 391 -24.28 22.60 30.37
N ALA A 392 -23.69 21.50 29.92
CA ALA A 392 -23.37 20.39 30.80
C ALA A 392 -22.05 19.69 30.42
N LYS A 393 -21.31 19.32 31.47
CA LYS A 393 -20.11 18.49 31.37
C LYS A 393 -20.45 17.07 31.79
N TYR A 394 -19.79 16.10 31.16
CA TYR A 394 -19.94 14.68 31.40
C TYR A 394 -18.54 14.08 31.62
N LYS A 395 -18.36 13.36 32.73
CA LYS A 395 -17.11 12.67 33.07
C LYS A 395 -17.13 11.28 32.45
N ILE A 396 -16.12 10.92 31.67
CA ILE A 396 -16.05 9.57 31.10
C ILE A 396 -15.96 8.55 32.23
N ILE A 397 -16.74 7.47 32.11
CA ILE A 397 -16.86 6.40 33.09
C ILE A 397 -16.49 5.03 32.51
N SER A 398 -16.59 4.83 31.20
CA SER A 398 -16.18 3.59 30.55
C SER A 398 -15.80 3.84 29.10
N VAL A 399 -14.78 3.12 28.63
CA VAL A 399 -14.42 3.06 27.21
C VAL A 399 -14.17 1.60 26.83
N PHE A 400 -14.87 1.07 25.84
CA PHE A 400 -14.73 -0.34 25.46
C PHE A 400 -15.07 -0.60 24.00
N LYS A 401 -14.61 -1.76 23.50
CA LYS A 401 -15.00 -2.27 22.18
C LYS A 401 -16.02 -3.40 22.35
N THR A 402 -17.06 -3.38 21.53
CA THR A 402 -18.11 -4.40 21.53
C THR A 402 -18.51 -4.81 20.11
N SER A 403 -19.19 -5.96 20.00
CA SER A 403 -19.67 -6.51 18.73
C SER A 403 -21.17 -6.31 18.59
N THR A 404 -21.64 -5.99 17.39
CA THR A 404 -23.09 -6.04 17.06
C THR A 404 -23.51 -7.35 16.40
N ARG A 405 -22.59 -8.32 16.29
CA ARG A 405 -22.83 -9.64 15.66
C ARG A 405 -22.96 -10.75 16.67
N TYR A 406 -23.95 -11.61 16.44
CA TYR A 406 -24.20 -12.81 17.25
C TYR A 406 -23.09 -13.86 17.08
N GLU A 407 -22.46 -13.93 15.91
CA GLU A 407 -21.37 -14.88 15.65
C GLU A 407 -20.13 -14.60 16.49
N HIS A 408 -20.06 -13.41 17.09
CA HIS A 408 -18.96 -12.98 17.93
C HIS A 408 -19.18 -13.25 19.42
N GLY A 409 -20.25 -13.96 19.78
CA GLY A 409 -20.55 -14.36 21.15
C GLY A 409 -21.84 -13.79 21.71
N GLU A 410 -21.94 -13.82 23.03
CA GLU A 410 -23.02 -13.18 23.78
C GLU A 410 -23.14 -11.69 23.42
N PHE A 411 -24.30 -11.29 22.90
CA PHE A 411 -24.56 -9.91 22.53
C PHE A 411 -24.76 -9.06 23.78
N PHE A 412 -23.91 -8.04 23.94
CA PHE A 412 -24.10 -7.01 24.95
C PHE A 412 -24.88 -5.83 24.38
N ASN A 413 -26.12 -5.66 24.84
CA ASN A 413 -26.98 -4.56 24.41
C ASN A 413 -26.57 -3.23 25.07
N TYR A 414 -25.46 -2.64 24.62
CA TYR A 414 -24.94 -1.35 25.14
C TYR A 414 -25.80 -0.13 24.77
N MET A 415 -26.83 -0.32 23.95
CA MET A 415 -27.65 0.76 23.40
C MET A 415 -29.10 0.60 23.87
N GLN A 416 -29.22 0.53 25.19
CA GLN A 416 -30.45 0.67 25.97
C GLN A 416 -30.54 2.12 26.47
N GLY A 417 -31.57 2.86 26.06
CA GLY A 417 -31.76 4.27 26.43
C GLY A 417 -32.57 4.47 27.72
N ASP A 418 -33.53 3.58 27.96
CA ASP A 418 -34.47 3.65 29.07
C ASP A 418 -34.47 2.38 29.93
N PHE A 419 -34.91 2.51 31.18
CA PHE A 419 -34.77 1.48 32.22
C PHE A 419 -36.05 1.40 33.04
N ASN A 420 -36.46 0.19 33.42
CA ASN A 420 -37.66 -0.05 34.23
C ASN A 420 -37.42 0.19 35.72
N SER A 421 -36.15 0.20 36.16
CA SER A 421 -35.78 0.51 37.54
C SER A 421 -34.34 0.99 37.67
N ASP A 422 -34.07 1.62 38.81
CA ASP A 422 -32.73 2.04 39.25
C ASP A 422 -31.76 0.85 39.34
N ALA A 423 -32.23 -0.30 39.82
CA ALA A 423 -31.44 -1.54 39.84
C ALA A 423 -31.05 -2.02 38.44
N GLU A 424 -31.95 -1.93 37.46
CA GLU A 424 -31.65 -2.29 36.07
C GLU A 424 -30.61 -1.34 35.46
N PHE A 425 -30.77 -0.03 35.67
CA PHE A 425 -29.81 0.98 35.24
C PHE A 425 -28.42 0.76 35.85
N MET A 426 -28.34 0.48 37.15
CA MET A 426 -27.05 0.23 37.81
C MET A 426 -26.38 -1.07 37.33
N ASN A 427 -27.16 -2.11 37.04
CA ASN A 427 -26.64 -3.32 36.41
C ASN A 427 -26.13 -3.06 34.98
N PHE A 428 -26.77 -2.18 34.23
CA PHE A 428 -26.31 -1.73 32.91
C PHE A 428 -24.99 -0.96 33.00
N VAL A 429 -24.88 0.02 33.91
CA VAL A 429 -23.64 0.77 34.17
C VAL A 429 -22.52 -0.17 34.59
N TYR A 430 -22.79 -1.14 35.48
CA TYR A 430 -21.82 -2.17 35.86
C TYR A 430 -21.32 -2.97 34.65
N ASN A 431 -22.22 -3.40 33.77
CA ASN A 431 -21.85 -4.13 32.56
C ASN A 431 -20.99 -3.30 31.59
N MET A 432 -21.16 -1.98 31.54
CA MET A 432 -20.27 -1.09 30.80
C MET A 432 -18.90 -0.97 31.49
N ARG A 433 -18.87 -0.88 32.82
CA ARG A 433 -17.64 -0.72 33.61
C ARG A 433 -16.72 -1.93 33.52
N VAL A 434 -17.26 -3.15 33.65
CA VAL A 434 -16.45 -4.38 33.56
C VAL A 434 -15.86 -4.62 32.16
N ARG A 435 -16.35 -3.92 31.14
CA ARG A 435 -15.82 -3.96 29.76
C ARG A 435 -14.81 -2.84 29.50
N SER A 436 -14.71 -1.85 30.39
CA SER A 436 -13.89 -0.67 30.22
C SER A 436 -12.40 -1.04 30.13
N PHE A 437 -11.68 -0.45 29.19
CA PHE A 437 -10.22 -0.52 29.12
C PHE A 437 -9.53 0.14 30.31
N PHE A 438 -10.26 0.97 31.07
CA PHE A 438 -9.73 1.77 32.16
C PHE A 438 -10.54 1.58 33.44
N ASP A 439 -9.83 1.50 34.56
CA ASP A 439 -10.40 1.68 35.89
C ASP A 439 -10.42 3.20 36.14
N ILE A 440 -11.62 3.78 36.23
CA ILE A 440 -11.85 5.23 36.20
C ILE A 440 -12.45 5.72 37.53
N PRO A 441 -11.81 6.69 38.23
CA PRO A 441 -12.15 7.15 39.57
C PRO A 441 -13.35 8.11 39.60
N VAL A 442 -14.38 7.84 38.81
CA VAL A 442 -15.60 8.66 38.69
C VAL A 442 -16.75 7.86 39.26
N THR A 443 -17.50 8.42 40.21
CA THR A 443 -18.66 7.72 40.77
C THR A 443 -19.88 7.80 39.84
N CYS A 444 -20.75 6.78 39.91
CA CYS A 444 -22.04 6.74 39.23
C CYS A 444 -23.07 6.08 40.15
N ASN A 445 -24.25 6.69 40.28
CA ASN A 445 -25.38 6.22 41.08
C ASN A 445 -26.67 6.25 40.25
N GLU A 446 -27.72 5.62 40.76
CA GLU A 446 -28.97 5.40 40.04
C GLU A 446 -29.73 6.66 39.62
N GLY A 447 -29.52 7.78 40.32
CA GLY A 447 -30.09 9.07 39.95
C GLY A 447 -29.39 9.77 38.77
N ASP A 448 -28.21 9.32 38.35
CA ASP A 448 -27.40 10.01 37.34
C ASP A 448 -27.98 9.84 35.92
N GLN A 449 -27.58 10.75 35.02
CA GLN A 449 -27.78 10.62 33.57
C GLN A 449 -26.44 10.31 32.91
N ILE A 450 -26.46 9.45 31.89
CA ILE A 450 -25.28 9.13 31.10
C ILE A 450 -25.49 9.45 29.61
N ILE A 451 -24.39 9.65 28.89
CA ILE A 451 -24.35 9.65 27.44
C ILE A 451 -23.48 8.48 26.97
N THR A 452 -23.87 7.89 25.84
CA THR A 452 -23.14 6.79 25.19
C THR A 452 -22.80 7.20 23.77
N LEU A 453 -21.51 7.42 23.49
CA LEU A 453 -21.01 7.76 22.16
C LEU A 453 -20.54 6.48 21.45
N SER A 454 -21.11 6.18 20.29
CA SER A 454 -20.81 4.95 19.55
C SER A 454 -20.32 5.25 18.14
N THR A 455 -19.22 4.60 17.76
CA THR A 455 -18.69 4.64 16.40
C THR A 455 -18.17 3.29 15.94
N CYS A 456 -18.05 3.08 14.63
CA CYS A 456 -17.46 1.87 14.05
C CYS A 456 -15.99 1.71 14.46
N CYS A 457 -15.57 0.49 14.76
CA CYS A 457 -14.17 0.11 14.80
C CYS A 457 -13.98 -1.21 14.04
N TYR A 458 -12.83 -1.37 13.38
CA TYR A 458 -12.63 -2.38 12.33
C TYR A 458 -11.66 -3.51 12.71
N GLU A 459 -11.40 -3.72 14.00
CA GLU A 459 -10.64 -4.88 14.51
C GLU A 459 -11.30 -6.20 14.11
N PHE A 460 -12.64 -6.20 14.12
CA PHE A 460 -13.49 -7.23 13.56
C PHE A 460 -14.67 -6.56 12.86
N TYR A 461 -15.30 -7.28 11.93
CA TYR A 461 -16.42 -6.77 11.17
C TYR A 461 -17.61 -6.42 12.09
N GLN A 462 -18.14 -5.20 11.96
CA GLN A 462 -19.22 -4.65 12.80
C GLN A 462 -18.91 -4.59 14.31
N TRP A 463 -17.66 -4.29 14.65
CA TRP A 463 -17.35 -3.83 16.00
C TRP A 463 -17.62 -2.34 16.16
N ARG A 464 -17.78 -1.93 17.42
CA ARG A 464 -18.05 -0.56 17.84
C ARG A 464 -17.11 -0.20 18.97
N LEU A 465 -16.54 1.00 18.90
CA LEU A 465 -15.94 1.66 20.05
C LEU A 465 -17.03 2.48 20.74
N VAL A 466 -17.14 2.29 22.04
CA VAL A 466 -18.17 2.91 22.88
C VAL A 466 -17.49 3.70 23.99
N VAL A 467 -17.83 4.98 24.10
CA VAL A 467 -17.41 5.87 25.19
C VAL A 467 -18.64 6.27 25.98
N VAL A 468 -18.63 6.01 27.28
CA VAL A 468 -19.76 6.31 28.17
C VAL A 468 -19.32 7.39 29.16
N ALA A 469 -20.11 8.45 29.30
CA ALA A 469 -19.83 9.54 30.21
C ALA A 469 -21.04 9.91 31.06
N ARG A 470 -20.81 10.29 32.32
CA ARG A 470 -21.82 10.57 33.34
C ARG A 470 -21.91 12.07 33.59
N LYS A 471 -23.13 12.63 33.60
CA LYS A 471 -23.36 14.07 33.79
C LYS A 471 -22.80 14.56 35.13
N VAL A 472 -22.07 15.67 35.13
CA VAL A 472 -21.61 16.31 36.37
C VAL A 472 -22.82 16.74 37.19
N ARG A 473 -22.86 16.33 38.46
CA ARG A 473 -23.98 16.65 39.36
C ARG A 473 -23.95 18.13 39.76
N PRO A 474 -25.09 18.74 40.10
CA PRO A 474 -25.10 20.10 40.64
C PRO A 474 -24.16 20.25 41.85
N GLY A 475 -23.22 21.20 41.77
CA GLY A 475 -22.23 21.45 42.81
C GLY A 475 -21.05 20.46 42.89
N GLU A 476 -20.98 19.47 42.00
CA GLU A 476 -19.81 18.59 41.86
C GLU A 476 -18.70 19.30 41.09
N ASP A 477 -17.44 19.11 41.51
CA ASP A 477 -16.27 19.56 40.73
C ASP A 477 -16.32 18.91 39.34
N PRO A 478 -16.30 19.68 38.24
CA PRO A 478 -16.34 19.13 36.90
C PRO A 478 -15.08 18.35 36.50
N ASN A 479 -13.96 18.50 37.20
CA ASN A 479 -12.70 17.83 36.86
C ASN A 479 -12.67 16.36 37.32
N VAL A 480 -11.80 15.57 36.68
CA VAL A 480 -11.48 14.19 37.08
C VAL A 480 -10.05 14.15 37.58
N ASP A 481 -9.81 13.50 38.72
CA ASP A 481 -8.45 13.18 39.15
C ASP A 481 -7.91 12.00 38.32
N VAL A 482 -7.44 12.33 37.12
CA VAL A 482 -6.97 11.35 36.14
C VAL A 482 -5.71 10.59 36.58
N SER A 483 -5.03 11.04 37.64
CA SER A 483 -3.87 10.35 38.22
C SER A 483 -4.25 9.04 38.92
N LEU A 484 -5.53 8.89 39.30
CA LEU A 484 -6.08 7.68 39.90
C LEU A 484 -6.62 6.71 38.84
N ALA A 485 -6.64 7.09 37.56
CA ALA A 485 -7.05 6.20 36.49
C ALA A 485 -5.92 5.25 36.09
N SER A 486 -6.26 3.99 35.84
CA SER A 486 -5.33 2.96 35.37
C SER A 486 -5.93 2.15 34.25
N ARG A 487 -5.10 1.42 33.50
CA ARG A 487 -5.60 0.41 32.57
C ARG A 487 -6.22 -0.73 33.37
N SER A 488 -7.40 -1.17 32.95
CA SER A 488 -8.07 -2.31 33.57
C SER A 488 -7.26 -3.57 33.36
N SER A 489 -7.12 -4.36 34.43
CA SER A 489 -6.30 -5.57 34.44
C SER A 489 -6.93 -6.74 33.67
N ASP A 490 -8.27 -6.80 33.63
CA ASP A 490 -9.02 -7.92 33.04
C ASP A 490 -10.37 -7.47 32.44
N PRO A 491 -10.38 -6.59 31.42
CA PRO A 491 -11.61 -6.09 30.83
C PRO A 491 -12.34 -7.19 30.03
N LEU A 492 -13.66 -7.22 30.14
CA LEU A 492 -14.49 -8.17 29.42
C LEU A 492 -14.63 -7.78 27.93
N PHE A 493 -14.12 -8.62 27.03
CA PHE A 493 -14.33 -8.53 25.58
C PHE A 493 -15.48 -9.42 25.05
N PRO A 494 -15.96 -9.19 23.82
CA PRO A 494 -16.78 -10.16 23.09
C PRO A 494 -16.07 -11.51 22.88
N ASP A 495 -16.81 -12.62 22.80
CA ASP A 495 -16.24 -13.98 22.81
C ASP A 495 -15.26 -14.27 21.64
N VAL A 496 -15.45 -13.61 20.50
CA VAL A 496 -14.52 -13.72 19.36
C VAL A 496 -13.10 -13.23 19.69
N TYR A 497 -12.95 -12.33 20.66
CA TYR A 497 -11.65 -11.88 21.15
C TYR A 497 -10.86 -13.06 21.73
N TYR A 498 -11.42 -13.78 22.71
CA TYR A 498 -10.73 -14.90 23.36
C TYR A 498 -10.48 -16.05 22.38
N SER A 499 -11.36 -16.22 21.41
CA SER A 499 -11.18 -17.21 20.34
C SER A 499 -9.99 -16.90 19.43
N ARG A 500 -9.65 -15.61 19.23
CA ARG A 500 -8.57 -15.17 18.34
C ARG A 500 -7.24 -14.92 19.06
N TYR A 501 -7.30 -14.30 20.24
CA TYR A 501 -6.13 -13.82 20.97
C TYR A 501 -5.79 -14.68 22.20
N GLY A 502 -6.60 -15.70 22.51
CA GLY A 502 -6.45 -16.52 23.71
C GLY A 502 -6.89 -15.79 24.97
N GLY A 503 -6.54 -16.34 26.13
CA GLY A 503 -6.93 -15.82 27.45
C GLY A 503 -8.25 -16.42 27.96
N THR A 504 -8.55 -16.12 29.22
CA THR A 504 -9.76 -16.59 29.90
C THR A 504 -10.77 -15.46 29.96
N ARG A 505 -12.00 -15.73 29.53
CA ARG A 505 -13.10 -14.77 29.68
C ARG A 505 -13.37 -14.52 31.16
N PRO A 506 -13.36 -13.27 31.64
CA PRO A 506 -13.69 -12.96 33.02
C PRO A 506 -15.11 -13.42 33.35
N GLU A 507 -15.31 -13.98 34.55
CA GLU A 507 -16.65 -14.23 35.07
C GLU A 507 -17.26 -12.90 35.51
N THR A 508 -18.47 -12.60 35.03
CA THR A 508 -19.21 -11.41 35.43
C THR A 508 -20.47 -11.77 36.20
N GLU A 509 -20.72 -11.02 37.26
CA GLU A 509 -21.94 -11.14 38.06
C GLU A 509 -22.88 -9.95 37.82
N THR A 510 -23.96 -9.85 38.60
CA THR A 510 -24.81 -8.68 38.61
C THR A 510 -24.22 -7.58 39.48
N PHE A 511 -24.63 -6.32 39.25
CA PHE A 511 -24.21 -5.20 40.09
C PHE A 511 -24.47 -5.46 41.58
N LYS A 512 -25.66 -5.93 41.96
CA LYS A 512 -26.00 -6.23 43.36
C LYS A 512 -25.06 -7.28 43.96
N SER A 513 -24.74 -8.34 43.22
CA SER A 513 -23.85 -9.42 43.67
C SER A 513 -22.41 -8.91 43.88
N ALA A 514 -21.88 -8.22 42.87
CA ALA A 514 -20.53 -7.65 42.91
C ALA A 514 -20.39 -6.58 44.00
N ASN A 515 -21.39 -5.71 44.14
CA ASN A 515 -21.41 -4.66 45.16
C ASN A 515 -21.48 -5.27 46.57
N ALA A 516 -22.31 -6.31 46.79
CA ALA A 516 -22.37 -7.02 48.08
C ALA A 516 -21.04 -7.68 48.48
N LYS A 517 -20.19 -8.01 47.49
CA LYS A 517 -18.84 -8.53 47.69
C LYS A 517 -17.76 -7.44 47.82
N GLY A 518 -18.12 -6.17 47.71
CA GLY A 518 -17.18 -5.05 47.75
C GLY A 518 -16.29 -4.94 46.51
N GLN A 519 -16.74 -5.48 45.36
CA GLN A 519 -16.00 -5.44 44.09
C GLN A 519 -16.33 -4.20 43.25
N VAL A 520 -17.20 -3.32 43.73
CA VAL A 520 -17.60 -2.09 43.06
C VAL A 520 -17.11 -0.90 43.88
N ASP A 521 -16.02 -0.28 43.43
CA ASP A 521 -15.36 0.84 44.10
C ASP A 521 -15.85 2.23 43.64
N TRP A 522 -16.53 2.29 42.50
CA TRP A 522 -17.08 3.51 41.90
C TRP A 522 -18.54 3.81 42.31
N TYR A 523 -19.17 2.96 43.12
CA TYR A 523 -20.51 3.21 43.67
C TYR A 523 -20.39 3.72 45.10
N ASP A 524 -20.90 4.93 45.37
CA ASP A 524 -20.77 5.55 46.70
C ASP A 524 -21.99 5.34 47.62
N GLY A 525 -23.05 4.70 47.11
CA GLY A 525 -24.23 4.33 47.89
C GLY A 525 -25.06 5.52 48.40
N LYS A 526 -24.81 6.74 47.92
CA LYS A 526 -25.49 7.95 48.43
C LYS A 526 -26.90 8.15 47.91
N GLY A 527 -27.33 7.40 46.91
CA GLY A 527 -28.69 7.48 46.44
C GLY A 527 -29.56 6.31 46.93
N ASN A 528 -30.69 6.07 46.27
CA ASN A 528 -31.73 5.17 46.72
C ASN A 528 -31.99 4.08 45.67
N LEU A 529 -31.26 2.97 45.76
CA LEU A 529 -31.37 1.85 44.81
C LEU A 529 -32.73 1.13 44.95
N GLU A 530 -33.65 1.39 44.03
CA GLU A 530 -34.97 0.75 43.99
C GLU A 530 -35.14 -0.26 42.84
N GLY A 531 -36.08 -1.20 43.02
CA GLY A 531 -36.49 -2.15 41.98
C GLY A 531 -35.59 -3.39 41.79
N SER A 532 -35.88 -4.15 40.73
CA SER A 532 -35.24 -5.43 40.40
C SER A 532 -34.28 -5.28 39.23
N GLU A 533 -33.14 -5.97 39.28
CA GLU A 533 -32.26 -6.10 38.12
C GLU A 533 -33.00 -6.96 37.07
N ASP A 534 -33.39 -6.38 35.93
CA ASP A 534 -33.86 -7.16 34.79
C ASP A 534 -32.64 -7.64 33.99
N LEU A 535 -32.32 -8.93 34.13
CA LEU A 535 -31.18 -9.56 33.45
C LEU A 535 -31.45 -9.79 31.96
N THR A 536 -32.71 -9.74 31.52
CA THR A 536 -33.11 -10.00 30.14
C THR A 536 -32.96 -8.78 29.22
N ALA A 537 -32.91 -7.56 29.77
CA ALA A 537 -32.70 -6.32 29.00
C ALA A 537 -31.23 -6.14 28.56
N THR A 538 -30.28 -6.55 29.41
CA THR A 538 -28.84 -6.65 29.08
C THR A 538 -28.52 -7.79 28.11
N LEU A 539 -29.40 -8.79 28.04
CA LEU A 539 -29.34 -9.98 27.18
C LEU A 539 -30.54 -10.00 26.22
N ALA A 540 -30.73 -8.92 25.45
CA ALA A 540 -31.86 -8.84 24.54
C ALA A 540 -31.87 -10.02 23.56
N SER A 541 -33.05 -10.63 23.39
CA SER A 541 -33.30 -11.70 22.42
C SER A 541 -33.09 -11.21 20.98
N ASN A 542 -32.42 -12.07 20.21
CA ASN A 542 -32.06 -11.95 18.79
C ASN A 542 -32.83 -10.89 17.97
N PRO A 543 -32.16 -9.87 17.41
CA PRO A 543 -32.67 -9.23 16.21
C PRO A 543 -32.66 -10.30 15.10
N THR A 544 -33.85 -10.71 14.66
CA THR A 544 -33.98 -11.52 13.45
C THR A 544 -33.63 -10.62 12.27
N GLU A 545 -32.47 -10.91 11.66
CA GLU A 545 -31.87 -10.30 10.45
C GLU A 545 -31.48 -8.80 10.50
N PRO A 546 -30.18 -8.47 10.29
CA PRO A 546 -29.76 -7.11 9.95
C PRO A 546 -30.11 -6.75 8.48
N PRO A 547 -30.22 -5.46 8.13
CA PRO A 547 -30.44 -5.03 6.75
C PRO A 547 -29.28 -5.52 5.86
N THR A 548 -29.63 -6.19 4.76
CA THR A 548 -28.72 -6.81 3.82
C THR A 548 -27.95 -5.77 2.98
N GLU A 549 -26.63 -5.72 3.14
CA GLU A 549 -25.70 -5.42 2.03
C GLU A 549 -24.96 -6.71 1.65
N PRO A 550 -24.69 -6.94 0.35
CA PRO A 550 -24.21 -8.23 -0.13
C PRO A 550 -22.75 -8.47 0.30
N PRO A 551 -22.43 -9.62 0.92
CA PRO A 551 -21.07 -9.94 1.32
C PRO A 551 -20.21 -10.33 0.11
N PRO A 552 -18.90 -10.02 0.11
CA PRO A 552 -17.97 -10.64 -0.82
C PRO A 552 -17.84 -12.14 -0.51
N THR A 553 -17.86 -12.95 -1.55
CA THR A 553 -17.79 -14.41 -1.51
C THR A 553 -16.45 -14.93 -0.99
N GLU A 554 -16.46 -15.80 0.04
CA GLU A 554 -15.52 -16.94 0.12
C GLU A 554 -16.01 -18.09 1.02
N LYS A 555 -15.49 -19.30 0.74
CA LYS A 555 -16.07 -20.64 1.01
C LYS A 555 -15.77 -21.21 2.42
N LYS A 556 -16.64 -22.14 2.87
CA LYS A 556 -16.62 -22.88 4.16
C LYS A 556 -15.54 -23.99 4.29
N GLY A 557 -15.06 -24.26 5.52
CA GLY A 557 -14.89 -25.63 6.05
C GLY A 557 -13.83 -25.94 7.16
N ALA A 558 -14.27 -26.01 8.43
CA ALA A 558 -13.88 -26.91 9.57
C ALA A 558 -12.44 -26.88 10.22
N PRO A 559 -12.18 -27.61 11.35
CA PRO A 559 -12.53 -27.36 12.76
C PRO A 559 -11.30 -27.09 13.71
N LYS A 560 -11.58 -26.71 14.97
CA LYS A 560 -10.68 -26.16 16.03
C LYS A 560 -9.58 -27.12 16.55
N PRO A 561 -8.33 -26.66 16.81
CA PRO A 561 -7.37 -27.41 17.64
C PRO A 561 -6.71 -26.62 18.81
N THR A 562 -6.28 -27.40 19.81
CA THR A 562 -5.45 -27.12 21.01
C THR A 562 -4.14 -26.38 20.74
N GLU A 563 -3.69 -25.52 21.66
CA GLU A 563 -2.43 -24.75 21.57
C GLU A 563 -1.17 -25.65 21.54
N PRO A 564 -0.34 -25.58 20.48
CA PRO A 564 0.95 -26.25 20.39
C PRO A 564 2.14 -25.28 20.62
N PRO A 565 3.37 -25.79 20.80
CA PRO A 565 4.58 -24.97 20.98
C PRO A 565 4.81 -23.98 19.82
N VAL A 566 5.54 -22.89 20.08
CA VAL A 566 5.93 -21.92 19.04
C VAL A 566 6.82 -22.63 18.03
N ILE A 567 6.29 -22.82 16.82
CA ILE A 567 6.96 -23.47 15.70
C ILE A 567 7.33 -22.38 14.70
N THR A 568 8.63 -22.23 14.40
CA THR A 568 9.13 -21.35 13.34
C THR A 568 8.99 -22.04 11.98
N TYR A 569 8.44 -21.34 11.00
CA TYR A 569 8.29 -21.82 9.63
C TYR A 569 9.02 -20.91 8.64
N TYR A 570 9.71 -21.52 7.68
CA TYR A 570 10.43 -20.83 6.61
C TYR A 570 9.71 -21.03 5.27
N PRO A 571 9.42 -19.96 4.50
CA PRO A 571 8.85 -20.09 3.18
C PRO A 571 9.92 -20.53 2.17
N VAL A 572 9.69 -21.68 1.55
CA VAL A 572 10.49 -22.23 0.45
C VAL A 572 9.62 -22.29 -0.79
N THR A 573 10.06 -21.67 -1.88
CA THR A 573 9.33 -21.61 -3.15
C THR A 573 10.15 -22.27 -4.26
N TYR A 574 9.63 -23.37 -4.79
CA TYR A 574 10.10 -23.95 -6.05
C TYR A 574 9.51 -23.16 -7.22
N ARG A 575 10.35 -22.82 -8.19
CA ARG A 575 9.99 -22.02 -9.35
C ARG A 575 9.92 -22.88 -10.60
N ASN A 576 9.20 -22.41 -11.61
CA ASN A 576 9.32 -22.89 -12.98
C ASN A 576 10.53 -22.24 -13.67
N PHE A 577 10.85 -22.69 -14.88
CA PHE A 577 11.92 -22.09 -15.70
C PHE A 577 11.67 -20.61 -16.01
N ASP A 578 10.41 -20.16 -16.02
CA ASP A 578 9.98 -18.78 -16.28
C ASP A 578 9.90 -17.91 -15.00
N GLY A 579 10.26 -18.46 -13.83
CA GLY A 579 10.21 -17.79 -12.53
C GLY A 579 8.82 -17.73 -11.88
N SER A 580 7.78 -18.29 -12.52
CA SER A 580 6.48 -18.48 -11.88
C SER A 580 6.57 -19.52 -10.75
N GLN A 581 5.64 -19.47 -9.80
CA GLN A 581 5.62 -20.39 -8.67
C GLN A 581 5.20 -21.79 -9.13
N TYR A 582 6.10 -22.77 -8.99
CA TYR A 582 5.83 -24.18 -9.23
C TYR A 582 5.20 -24.85 -8.01
N ALA A 583 5.80 -24.65 -6.83
CA ALA A 583 5.28 -25.10 -5.55
C ALA A 583 5.80 -24.21 -4.42
N ALA A 584 5.06 -24.11 -3.32
CA ALA A 584 5.51 -23.37 -2.14
C ALA A 584 5.20 -24.18 -0.87
N TYR A 585 6.17 -24.19 0.04
CA TYR A 585 6.09 -24.89 1.32
C TYR A 585 6.48 -23.94 2.45
N ASN A 586 5.71 -23.96 3.52
CA ASN A 586 6.15 -23.40 4.80
C ASN A 586 6.76 -24.55 5.60
N VAL A 587 8.08 -24.63 5.62
CA VAL A 587 8.82 -25.74 6.23
C VAL A 587 9.15 -25.39 7.66
N LYS A 588 8.78 -26.26 8.59
CA LYS A 588 9.12 -26.09 10.00
C LYS A 588 10.63 -26.21 10.20
N GLU A 589 11.18 -25.37 11.06
CA GLU A 589 12.59 -25.42 11.44
C GLU A 589 13.02 -26.83 11.89
N GLY A 590 14.06 -27.38 11.23
CA GLY A 590 14.58 -28.72 11.45
C GLY A 590 13.89 -29.85 10.66
N ASP A 591 12.75 -29.60 10.02
CA ASP A 591 12.10 -30.58 9.15
C ASP A 591 12.74 -30.55 7.73
N PRO A 592 12.82 -31.70 7.04
CA PRO A 592 13.33 -31.74 5.67
C PRO A 592 12.39 -30.97 4.72
N VAL A 593 12.98 -30.23 3.78
CA VAL A 593 12.22 -29.51 2.74
C VAL A 593 11.53 -30.54 1.83
N PRO A 594 10.18 -30.47 1.65
CA PRO A 594 9.48 -31.38 0.76
C PRO A 594 9.88 -31.18 -0.70
N THR A 595 10.16 -32.27 -1.40
CA THR A 595 10.32 -32.24 -2.87
C THR A 595 8.94 -32.18 -3.52
N PRO A 596 8.68 -31.24 -4.43
CA PRO A 596 7.40 -31.17 -5.14
C PRO A 596 7.15 -32.39 -6.02
N GLY A 597 5.88 -32.78 -6.12
CA GLY A 597 5.46 -33.92 -6.92
C GLY A 597 5.38 -33.57 -8.40
N GLY A 598 5.96 -34.42 -9.25
CA GLY A 598 6.06 -34.19 -10.69
C GLY A 598 7.28 -33.35 -11.06
N ASP A 599 7.80 -33.59 -12.24
CA ASP A 599 8.93 -32.83 -12.77
C ASP A 599 8.41 -31.56 -13.46
N PRO A 600 9.01 -30.39 -13.21
CA PRO A 600 8.66 -29.19 -13.95
C PRO A 600 8.96 -29.42 -15.42
N VAL A 601 8.06 -28.97 -16.28
CA VAL A 601 8.18 -29.15 -17.73
C VAL A 601 8.63 -27.83 -18.33
N MET A 602 9.78 -27.86 -18.98
CA MET A 602 10.17 -26.80 -19.90
C MET A 602 9.63 -27.17 -21.29
N PRO A 603 8.85 -26.30 -21.95
CA PRO A 603 8.38 -26.55 -23.31
C PRO A 603 9.54 -26.91 -24.22
N GLU A 604 9.39 -27.98 -24.99
CA GLU A 604 10.34 -28.29 -26.06
C GLU A 604 10.32 -27.17 -27.11
N ASP A 605 11.49 -26.92 -27.69
CA ASP A 605 11.61 -26.00 -28.82
C ASP A 605 11.85 -26.78 -30.12
N ASP A 606 12.16 -26.05 -31.19
CA ASP A 606 12.36 -26.63 -32.51
C ASP A 606 13.63 -27.51 -32.60
N TYR A 607 14.52 -27.45 -31.61
CA TYR A 607 15.85 -28.09 -31.64
C TYR A 607 16.05 -29.10 -30.52
N TYR A 608 15.45 -28.87 -29.35
CA TYR A 608 15.70 -29.64 -28.14
C TYR A 608 14.41 -30.00 -27.41
N THR A 609 14.38 -31.22 -26.90
CA THR A 609 13.49 -31.59 -25.81
C THR A 609 14.26 -31.44 -24.50
N TYR A 610 13.68 -30.70 -23.55
CA TYR A 610 14.31 -30.43 -22.26
C TYR A 610 13.90 -31.47 -21.24
N VAL A 611 14.89 -32.19 -20.70
CA VAL A 611 14.69 -33.21 -19.66
C VAL A 611 15.10 -32.62 -18.33
N PHE A 612 14.21 -32.67 -17.35
CA PHE A 612 14.49 -32.20 -16.00
C PHE A 612 15.57 -33.06 -15.35
N GLU A 613 16.63 -32.41 -14.85
CA GLU A 613 17.76 -33.07 -14.19
C GLU A 613 17.77 -32.92 -12.67
N GLY A 614 16.88 -32.09 -12.13
CA GLY A 614 16.81 -31.82 -10.70
C GLY A 614 16.82 -30.32 -10.39
N TRP A 615 16.93 -30.00 -9.11
CA TRP A 615 16.84 -28.62 -8.63
C TRP A 615 18.23 -27.95 -8.51
N ASP A 616 18.27 -26.63 -8.56
CA ASP A 616 19.52 -25.86 -8.59
C ASP A 616 20.26 -25.87 -7.25
N LYS A 617 19.50 -25.95 -6.15
CA LYS A 617 19.97 -25.96 -4.76
C LYS A 617 19.72 -27.32 -4.09
N ASP A 618 20.70 -27.75 -3.31
CA ASP A 618 20.56 -28.88 -2.40
C ASP A 618 19.93 -28.39 -1.08
N VAL A 619 18.80 -28.97 -0.70
CA VAL A 619 18.02 -28.61 0.50
C VAL A 619 18.02 -29.71 1.55
N SER A 620 18.92 -30.69 1.44
CA SER A 620 19.00 -31.86 2.33
C SER A 620 19.51 -31.56 3.75
N GLY A 621 19.78 -30.30 4.09
CA GLY A 621 20.10 -29.86 5.44
C GLY A 621 20.54 -28.40 5.46
N VAL A 622 19.59 -27.47 5.59
CA VAL A 622 19.88 -26.03 5.69
C VAL A 622 19.96 -25.67 7.17
N ASP A 623 21.15 -25.25 7.62
CA ASP A 623 21.35 -24.62 8.93
C ASP A 623 20.94 -23.15 8.83
N PHE A 624 19.82 -22.79 9.46
CA PHE A 624 19.19 -21.47 9.34
C PHE A 624 19.81 -20.47 10.30
N ASP A 625 21.08 -20.11 10.10
CA ASP A 625 21.65 -18.95 10.77
C ASP A 625 21.12 -17.66 10.11
N HIS A 626 20.02 -17.16 10.68
CA HIS A 626 19.68 -15.73 10.80
C HIS A 626 19.21 -14.93 9.57
N LEU A 627 18.58 -15.54 8.55
CA LEU A 627 17.92 -14.76 7.49
C LEU A 627 16.43 -15.11 7.37
N ASN A 628 15.58 -14.20 7.84
CA ASN A 628 14.12 -14.18 7.65
C ASN A 628 13.73 -13.88 6.18
N VAL A 629 14.46 -14.44 5.21
CA VAL A 629 14.30 -14.19 3.78
C VAL A 629 13.96 -15.51 3.11
N GLY A 630 12.82 -15.58 2.42
CA GLY A 630 12.36 -16.81 1.76
C GLY A 630 13.35 -17.35 0.72
N ILE A 631 13.35 -18.67 0.52
CA ILE A 631 14.28 -19.37 -0.38
C ILE A 631 13.57 -19.71 -1.70
N ASP A 632 14.08 -19.20 -2.82
CA ASP A 632 13.66 -19.62 -4.16
C ASP A 632 14.59 -20.73 -4.71
N ILE A 633 14.01 -21.81 -5.26
CA ILE A 633 14.72 -22.95 -5.86
C ILE A 633 14.27 -23.09 -7.32
N TYR A 634 15.23 -23.18 -8.25
CA TYR A 634 14.96 -23.20 -9.69
C TYR A 634 15.30 -24.57 -10.31
N PRO A 635 14.61 -24.99 -11.38
CA PRO A 635 14.83 -26.28 -12.02
C PRO A 635 16.04 -26.24 -12.95
N LYS A 636 16.79 -27.35 -13.01
CA LYS A 636 17.84 -27.61 -13.99
C LYS A 636 17.30 -28.54 -15.08
N PHE A 637 17.60 -28.19 -16.32
CA PHE A 637 17.24 -28.97 -17.49
C PHE A 637 18.47 -29.28 -18.33
N THR A 638 18.50 -30.49 -18.91
CA THR A 638 19.41 -30.82 -19.99
C THR A 638 18.66 -30.81 -21.31
N ALA A 639 19.25 -30.13 -22.28
CA ALA A 639 18.77 -30.06 -23.64
C ALA A 639 19.17 -31.34 -24.39
N VAL A 640 18.18 -32.12 -24.81
CA VAL A 640 18.39 -33.32 -25.64
C VAL A 640 17.98 -32.96 -27.07
N PRO A 641 18.89 -33.03 -28.07
CA PRO A 641 18.54 -32.72 -29.45
C PRO A 641 17.41 -33.63 -29.96
N LYS A 642 16.47 -33.08 -30.73
CA LYS A 642 15.44 -33.85 -31.43
C LYS A 642 15.98 -34.63 -32.63
#